data_AF-A0A524QXS9-F1
#
_entry.id   AF-A0A524QXS9-F1
#
_cell.length_a   1.000
_cell.length_b   1.000
_cell.length_c   1.000
_cell.angle_alpha   90.00
_cell.angle_beta   90.00
_cell.angle_gamma   90.00
#
_symmetry.space_group_name_H-M   'P 1'
#
loop_
_entity.id
_entity.type
_entity.pdbx_description
1 polymer ?
#
loop_
_entity_poly.entity_id
_entity_poly.type
_entity_poly.pdbx_seq_one_letter_code
_entity_poly.pdbx_strand_id
1 'polypeptide(L)'
;MRRNGLAAFVLLIVLTASLAAFATPKFIHYQAALTDPNTGNPVPDNTYSMTFRIYEVDFGGTPMWAETLSVATKNGKFNVKLGLVHPPSDTVFVERDRWLGLTVSPDPEMSPRTAIGAVPYAFMAGNVPDTSINASKLGKESVGKEKIKKYDIDSTLIAEKTIGKDKIRLKDIDSTLIADATIGKDKIRLKDIDSTLIADKTIGKDKIRLKAIDSTLIADKTIGKDKIRLKDIDSTLIADQTIGTDKIADGSILFSDIAPNGTPVAGQIMKWSAAKASWALGDDNTGAGGWVDDPGGNFIKLVSSTDSVGIGVSTPSEKLDVNGSILVRDKANIGNQNVNTGSYAFVAGSYNSALGDFSVVAGGGGAGGVDANEAQGTGSVVCGGSANLANGDYSAIGGGRKNEAGTGAAPGPAATVGGGENNRANGLHSTIGGGLNNEAGISGPFPVDAPTIGGGMNNHAEGPYSTVGGGMQNLAKSDHSTIGGGWGNEAGTGGPGMDEGATVGGGQLTRAYGGYSTISGGQQNTADGDFATVCGGTQNRAQGDRSTVAGGHGNSALGNYSLAAGFNARANHDGSVVIVATNSGIDADSTRSGQVGQMVLRADGNFYLTNTSEKAPGGTSKFLNTSTGAYLTTGGTWTNSSDRDLKENFQGIDGRELLEQVARLPITRWNDKVEDKDITHIGPVAQDFLAIFGVGSDDKTISTIDPAGIALAAIQELLKQSQQKTARVEQLEAQMEEMEMLMRQLLEARSGAEGKK
;
A
#
# COMPACT_ATOMS: atom_id res chain seq x y z
N MET A 1 -0.67 -43.36 -25.62
CA MET A 1 0.81 -43.21 -25.61
C MET A 1 1.21 -42.08 -26.54
N ARG A 2 2.09 -41.20 -26.05
CA ARG A 2 2.88 -40.17 -26.76
C ARG A 2 2.16 -38.94 -27.33
N ARG A 3 1.95 -37.93 -26.46
CA ARG A 3 2.10 -36.49 -26.75
C ARG A 3 1.84 -35.73 -25.45
N ASN A 4 2.87 -35.53 -24.60
CA ASN A 4 2.87 -34.63 -23.43
C ASN A 4 4.29 -34.52 -22.84
N GLY A 5 5.31 -34.32 -23.68
CA GLY A 5 6.72 -34.37 -23.26
C GLY A 5 7.55 -33.11 -23.52
N LEU A 6 7.02 -32.08 -24.19
CA LEU A 6 7.86 -30.95 -24.65
C LEU A 6 7.60 -29.61 -23.95
N ALA A 7 6.51 -29.46 -23.19
CA ALA A 7 6.21 -28.19 -22.50
C ALA A 7 6.90 -28.06 -21.13
N ALA A 8 7.35 -29.17 -20.53
CA ALA A 8 8.00 -29.16 -19.21
C ALA A 8 9.50 -28.84 -19.25
N PHE A 9 10.12 -28.79 -20.44
CA PHE A 9 11.57 -28.56 -20.58
C PHE A 9 11.95 -27.11 -20.87
N VAL A 10 10.98 -26.23 -21.15
CA VAL A 10 11.23 -24.79 -21.42
C VAL A 10 10.96 -23.92 -20.18
N LEU A 11 10.27 -24.44 -19.15
CA LEU A 11 9.98 -23.70 -17.92
C LEU A 11 10.98 -23.95 -16.77
N LEU A 12 12.10 -24.64 -17.05
CA LEU A 12 13.14 -24.94 -16.05
C LEU A 12 14.51 -24.27 -16.35
N ILE A 13 14.54 -23.26 -17.23
CA ILE A 13 15.77 -22.48 -17.56
C ILE A 13 15.66 -20.98 -17.21
N VAL A 14 14.55 -20.50 -16.60
CA VAL A 14 14.38 -19.06 -16.28
C VAL A 14 14.47 -18.74 -14.77
N LEU A 15 14.82 -19.70 -13.90
CA LEU A 15 15.04 -19.44 -12.47
C LEU A 15 16.44 -19.82 -11.98
N THR A 16 17.46 -19.37 -12.70
CA THR A 16 18.75 -19.04 -12.10
C THR A 16 19.19 -17.68 -12.63
N ALA A 17 18.47 -16.62 -12.25
CA ALA A 17 19.11 -15.32 -12.16
C ALA A 17 20.16 -15.45 -11.06
N SER A 18 21.40 -15.73 -11.45
CA SER A 18 22.53 -15.51 -10.59
C SER A 18 22.42 -14.06 -10.11
N LEU A 19 22.38 -13.87 -8.79
CA LEU A 19 22.78 -12.62 -8.17
C LEU A 19 24.24 -12.40 -8.56
N ALA A 20 24.46 -11.83 -9.75
CA ALA A 20 25.70 -11.15 -10.03
C ALA A 20 25.70 -9.96 -9.08
N ALA A 21 26.41 -10.11 -7.96
CA ALA A 21 26.83 -8.97 -7.17
C ALA A 21 27.47 -7.99 -8.17
N PHE A 22 26.89 -6.81 -8.33
CA PHE A 22 27.51 -5.75 -9.11
C PHE A 22 28.86 -5.47 -8.44
N ALA A 23 29.94 -5.97 -9.04
CA ALA A 23 31.28 -5.64 -8.58
C ALA A 23 31.43 -4.13 -8.75
N THR A 24 31.67 -3.42 -7.64
CA THR A 24 31.98 -1.99 -7.67
C THR A 24 33.14 -1.77 -8.63
N PRO A 25 32.99 -0.91 -9.66
CA PRO A 25 34.04 -0.71 -10.64
C PRO A 25 35.32 -0.16 -9.97
N LYS A 26 36.43 -0.87 -10.09
CA LYS A 26 37.74 -0.52 -9.46
C LYS A 26 38.60 0.34 -10.39
N PHE A 27 38.07 1.48 -10.84
CA PHE A 27 38.82 2.45 -11.63
C PHE A 27 38.72 3.87 -11.03
N ILE A 28 39.73 4.70 -11.29
CA ILE A 28 39.86 6.07 -10.78
C ILE A 28 39.70 7.04 -11.94
N HIS A 29 38.81 8.03 -11.81
CA HIS A 29 38.72 9.13 -12.77
C HIS A 29 39.82 10.15 -12.50
N TYR A 30 40.65 10.43 -13.50
CA TYR A 30 41.70 11.46 -13.43
C TYR A 30 41.59 12.44 -14.59
N GLN A 31 41.59 13.73 -14.27
CA GLN A 31 41.51 14.82 -15.24
C GLN A 31 42.63 15.82 -14.96
N ALA A 32 43.32 16.26 -16.02
CA ALA A 32 44.36 17.27 -15.90
C ALA A 32 44.52 18.03 -17.23
N ALA A 33 45.28 19.12 -17.16
CA ALA A 33 45.74 19.88 -18.32
C ALA A 33 47.27 19.83 -18.40
N LEU A 34 47.79 19.45 -19.56
CA LEU A 34 49.21 19.49 -19.88
C LEU A 34 49.53 20.81 -20.58
N THR A 35 50.60 21.44 -20.13
CA THR A 35 51.13 22.67 -20.73
C THR A 35 52.60 22.46 -21.06
N ASP A 36 53.07 23.15 -22.10
CA ASP A 36 54.49 23.23 -22.41
C ASP A 36 55.20 24.00 -21.28
N PRO A 37 56.24 23.44 -20.67
CA PRO A 37 56.89 24.02 -19.49
C PRO A 37 57.63 25.33 -19.78
N ASN A 38 57.97 25.61 -21.03
CA ASN A 38 58.70 26.82 -21.43
C ASN A 38 57.76 27.96 -21.85
N THR A 39 56.58 27.64 -22.39
CA THR A 39 55.65 28.64 -22.93
C THR A 39 54.36 28.79 -22.13
N GLY A 40 54.03 27.82 -21.27
CA GLY A 40 52.77 27.76 -20.52
C GLY A 40 51.53 27.49 -21.39
N ASN A 41 51.70 27.33 -22.71
CA ASN A 41 50.61 27.03 -23.62
C ASN A 41 50.16 25.57 -23.49
N PRO A 42 48.88 25.25 -23.72
CA PRO A 42 48.43 23.86 -23.76
C PRO A 42 49.21 23.06 -24.79
N VAL A 43 49.52 21.79 -24.46
CA VAL A 43 50.16 20.90 -25.43
C VAL A 43 49.25 20.68 -26.64
N PRO A 44 49.81 20.50 -27.86
CA PRO A 44 49.01 20.26 -29.07
C PRO A 44 48.08 19.06 -28.95
N ASP A 45 46.95 19.10 -29.67
CA ASP A 45 46.01 17.99 -29.75
C ASP A 45 46.67 16.77 -30.39
N ASN A 46 47.07 15.82 -29.54
CA ASN A 46 47.71 14.58 -29.94
C ASN A 46 47.47 13.46 -28.91
N THR A 47 47.86 12.25 -29.26
CA THR A 47 47.90 11.10 -28.35
C THR A 47 49.29 11.00 -27.73
N TYR A 48 49.34 11.05 -26.41
CA TYR A 48 50.58 10.96 -25.63
C TYR A 48 50.62 9.63 -24.87
N SER A 49 51.81 9.04 -24.77
CA SER A 49 52.03 7.88 -23.89
C SER A 49 52.29 8.38 -22.47
N MET A 50 51.35 8.13 -21.57
CA MET A 50 51.35 8.61 -20.20
C MET A 50 51.47 7.44 -19.25
N THR A 51 52.47 7.45 -18.36
CA THR A 51 52.58 6.47 -17.28
C THR A 51 52.16 7.11 -15.96
N PHE A 52 51.12 6.53 -15.36
CA PHE A 52 50.59 6.90 -14.05
C PHE A 52 51.16 5.97 -12.99
N ARG A 53 51.56 6.51 -11.84
CA ARG A 53 52.12 5.74 -10.73
C ARG A 53 51.56 6.21 -9.39
N ILE A 54 51.30 5.28 -8.49
CA ILE A 54 50.87 5.58 -7.12
C ILE A 54 52.00 5.26 -6.14
N TYR A 55 52.25 6.17 -5.21
CA TYR A 55 53.33 6.10 -4.23
C TYR A 55 52.84 6.33 -2.80
N GLU A 56 53.64 5.88 -1.83
CA GLU A 56 53.50 6.17 -0.39
C GLU A 56 54.24 7.44 0.05
N VAL A 57 54.91 8.15 -0.86
CA VAL A 57 55.66 9.38 -0.59
C VAL A 57 55.48 10.38 -1.72
N ASP A 58 55.57 11.68 -1.40
CA ASP A 58 55.45 12.81 -2.32
C ASP A 58 56.67 12.99 -3.26
N PHE A 59 57.84 12.47 -2.87
CA PHE A 59 59.06 12.44 -3.68
C PHE A 59 59.88 11.15 -3.47
N GLY A 60 60.46 10.59 -4.54
CA GLY A 60 61.22 9.32 -4.48
C GLY A 60 60.34 8.08 -4.32
N GLY A 61 60.88 7.01 -3.72
CA GLY A 61 60.15 5.77 -3.43
C GLY A 61 59.88 4.84 -4.63
N THR A 62 59.48 3.60 -4.35
CA THR A 62 59.07 2.61 -5.36
C THR A 62 57.57 2.72 -5.62
N PRO A 63 57.10 2.68 -6.88
CA PRO A 63 55.67 2.74 -7.16
C PRO A 63 54.95 1.49 -6.64
N MET A 64 53.87 1.68 -5.90
CA MET A 64 52.97 0.61 -5.45
C MET A 64 52.13 0.06 -6.60
N TRP A 65 51.87 0.92 -7.58
CA TRP A 65 51.06 0.62 -8.74
C TRP A 65 51.50 1.50 -9.91
N ALA A 66 51.45 0.97 -11.12
CA ALA A 66 51.79 1.68 -12.34
C ALA A 66 50.93 1.22 -13.52
N GLU A 67 50.53 2.16 -14.37
CA GLU A 67 49.80 1.88 -15.60
C GLU A 67 50.21 2.88 -16.68
N THR A 68 50.54 2.36 -17.87
CA THR A 68 50.85 3.19 -19.04
C THR A 68 49.68 3.16 -20.01
N LEU A 69 49.18 4.34 -20.38
CA LEU A 69 48.03 4.52 -21.24
C LEU A 69 48.36 5.46 -22.41
N SER A 70 47.76 5.20 -23.56
CA SER A 70 47.74 6.13 -24.68
C SER A 70 46.56 7.09 -24.50
N VAL A 71 46.85 8.36 -24.21
CA VAL A 71 45.85 9.36 -23.81
C VAL A 71 45.79 10.47 -24.85
N ALA A 72 44.62 10.66 -25.45
CA ALA A 72 44.36 11.79 -26.34
C ALA A 72 44.11 13.06 -25.51
N THR A 73 44.73 14.16 -25.94
CA THR A 73 44.52 15.49 -25.35
C THR A 73 43.76 16.38 -26.32
N LYS A 74 42.95 17.30 -25.78
CA LYS A 74 42.25 18.34 -26.54
C LYS A 74 42.40 19.68 -25.83
N ASN A 75 43.03 20.64 -26.49
CA ASN A 75 43.50 21.90 -25.92
C ASN A 75 44.29 21.68 -24.62
N GLY A 76 45.24 20.73 -24.66
CA GLY A 76 46.04 20.26 -23.53
C GLY A 76 45.28 19.52 -22.42
N LYS A 77 43.94 19.42 -22.45
CA LYS A 77 43.15 18.75 -21.41
C LYS A 77 42.92 17.28 -21.75
N PHE A 78 42.87 16.43 -20.72
CA PHE A 78 42.49 15.03 -20.86
C PHE A 78 41.68 14.53 -19.66
N ASN A 79 40.95 13.43 -19.88
CA ASN A 79 40.25 12.67 -18.85
C ASN A 79 40.53 11.19 -19.10
N VAL A 80 40.95 10.46 -18.07
CA VAL A 80 41.33 9.06 -18.16
C VAL A 80 40.76 8.27 -16.98
N LYS A 81 40.48 6.99 -17.21
CA LYS A 81 40.10 6.02 -16.18
C LYS A 81 41.31 5.15 -15.88
N LEU A 82 41.93 5.37 -14.73
CA LEU A 82 43.08 4.61 -14.24
C LEU A 82 42.60 3.30 -13.61
N GLY A 83 43.31 2.20 -13.84
CA GLY A 83 42.95 0.87 -13.35
C GLY A 83 42.01 0.08 -14.27
N LEU A 84 41.80 0.54 -15.51
CA LEU A 84 41.00 -0.21 -16.49
C LEU A 84 41.80 -1.35 -17.14
N VAL A 85 43.11 -1.16 -17.32
CA VAL A 85 44.03 -2.17 -17.88
C VAL A 85 44.69 -2.96 -16.75
N HIS A 86 45.18 -2.26 -15.72
CA HIS A 86 45.76 -2.87 -14.53
C HIS A 86 45.06 -2.34 -13.28
N PRO A 87 43.95 -2.94 -12.83
CA PRO A 87 43.26 -2.48 -11.60
C PRO A 87 44.20 -2.50 -10.39
N PRO A 88 44.29 -1.41 -9.59
CA PRO A 88 45.05 -1.41 -8.35
C PRO A 88 44.44 -2.40 -7.34
N SER A 89 45.28 -3.11 -6.58
CA SER A 89 44.82 -4.01 -5.54
C SER A 89 44.24 -3.25 -4.34
N ASP A 90 43.38 -3.91 -3.57
CA ASP A 90 42.71 -3.30 -2.41
C ASP A 90 43.71 -2.83 -1.34
N THR A 91 44.93 -3.37 -1.33
CA THR A 91 46.04 -2.97 -0.45
C THR A 91 46.67 -1.61 -0.81
N VAL A 92 46.48 -1.12 -2.04
CA VAL A 92 47.09 0.15 -2.50
C VAL A 92 46.56 1.34 -1.68
N PHE A 93 45.34 1.29 -1.13
CA PHE A 93 44.70 2.42 -0.46
C PHE A 93 44.51 2.23 1.06
N VAL A 94 45.22 1.30 1.68
CA VAL A 94 45.10 1.04 3.13
C VAL A 94 45.98 2.01 3.93
N GLU A 95 45.36 2.71 4.90
CA GLU A 95 45.94 3.36 6.10
C GLU A 95 46.89 4.57 5.97
N ARG A 96 47.15 5.18 4.80
CA ARG A 96 47.97 6.42 4.70
C ARG A 96 47.60 7.30 3.50
N ASP A 97 48.11 8.54 3.45
CA ASP A 97 48.09 9.39 2.26
C ASP A 97 48.73 8.68 1.05
N ARG A 98 48.27 9.02 -0.16
CA ARG A 98 48.79 8.49 -1.42
C ARG A 98 49.05 9.61 -2.41
N TRP A 99 50.07 9.43 -3.24
CA TRP A 99 50.47 10.42 -4.24
C TRP A 99 50.47 9.81 -5.64
N LEU A 100 49.86 10.53 -6.58
CA LEU A 100 49.82 10.19 -8.00
C LEU A 100 50.94 10.94 -8.74
N GLY A 101 51.85 10.18 -9.33
CA GLY A 101 52.88 10.65 -10.26
C GLY A 101 52.44 10.44 -11.71
N LEU A 102 52.83 11.38 -12.58
CA LEU A 102 52.58 11.34 -14.02
C LEU A 102 53.90 11.51 -14.77
N THR A 103 54.20 10.59 -15.68
CA THR A 103 55.28 10.73 -16.67
C THR A 103 54.65 10.81 -18.06
N VAL A 104 55.02 11.81 -18.85
CA VAL A 104 54.62 11.93 -20.26
C VAL A 104 55.88 11.73 -21.09
N SER A 105 56.01 10.60 -21.79
CA SER A 105 57.26 10.30 -22.52
C SER A 105 57.53 11.37 -23.59
N PRO A 106 58.76 11.93 -23.70
CA PRO A 106 60.01 11.50 -23.06
C PRO A 106 60.40 12.28 -21.78
N ASP A 107 59.52 13.10 -21.23
CA ASP A 107 59.82 13.97 -20.09
C ASP A 107 60.02 13.19 -18.78
N PRO A 108 60.81 13.71 -17.82
CA PRO A 108 60.90 13.14 -16.47
C PRO A 108 59.54 13.19 -15.75
N GLU A 109 59.39 12.40 -14.69
CA GLU A 109 58.16 12.39 -13.88
C GLU A 109 57.87 13.79 -13.33
N MET A 110 56.62 14.25 -13.50
CA MET A 110 56.19 15.58 -13.08
C MET A 110 56.27 15.72 -11.56
N SER A 111 56.73 16.89 -11.10
CA SER A 111 56.89 17.25 -9.68
C SER A 111 56.28 18.62 -9.40
N PRO A 112 55.56 18.82 -8.28
CA PRO A 112 55.27 17.84 -7.23
C PRO A 112 54.19 16.83 -7.64
N ARG A 113 54.19 15.65 -7.00
CA ARG A 113 53.13 14.65 -7.18
C ARG A 113 51.81 15.13 -6.59
N THR A 114 50.70 14.69 -7.16
CA THR A 114 49.36 15.09 -6.72
C THR A 114 48.89 14.19 -5.58
N ALA A 115 48.54 14.75 -4.43
CA ALA A 115 47.93 13.98 -3.34
C ALA A 115 46.54 13.46 -3.72
N ILE A 116 46.25 12.20 -3.41
CA ILE A 116 44.96 11.55 -3.64
C ILE A 116 44.12 11.73 -2.37
N GLY A 117 43.15 12.65 -2.40
CA GLY A 117 42.22 12.89 -1.29
C GLY A 117 40.94 12.04 -1.39
N ALA A 118 40.29 11.82 -0.24
CA ALA A 118 38.96 11.21 -0.19
C ALA A 118 37.86 12.21 -0.63
N VAL A 119 36.84 11.71 -1.34
CA VAL A 119 35.63 12.50 -1.66
C VAL A 119 34.73 12.62 -0.42
N PRO A 120 33.93 13.70 -0.26
CA PRO A 120 33.13 13.95 0.95
C PRO A 120 32.24 12.78 1.40
N TYR A 121 31.63 12.04 0.48
CA TYR A 121 30.82 10.87 0.81
C TYR A 121 31.63 9.63 1.22
N ALA A 122 32.91 9.53 0.82
CA ALA A 122 33.78 8.43 1.19
C ALA A 122 34.25 8.50 2.66
N PHE A 123 34.16 9.67 3.31
CA PHE A 123 34.42 9.79 4.76
C PHE A 123 33.45 8.94 5.60
N MET A 124 32.24 8.69 5.10
CA MET A 124 31.24 7.84 5.77
C MET A 124 31.60 6.35 5.71
N ALA A 125 32.52 5.93 4.84
CA ALA A 125 32.91 4.53 4.73
C ALA A 125 33.89 4.07 5.83
N GLY A 126 34.64 5.01 6.43
CA GLY A 126 35.60 4.73 7.51
C GLY A 126 35.00 4.81 8.92
N ASN A 127 33.82 5.41 9.07
CA ASN A 127 33.12 5.54 10.34
C ASN A 127 31.73 4.94 10.22
N VAL A 128 31.53 3.76 10.83
CA VAL A 128 30.22 3.17 11.02
C VAL A 128 29.61 3.82 12.26
N PRO A 129 28.55 4.65 12.15
CA PRO A 129 27.97 5.29 13.33
C PRO A 129 27.49 4.25 14.35
N ASP A 130 27.62 4.55 15.63
CA ASP A 130 27.09 3.68 16.70
C ASP A 130 25.63 3.35 16.41
N THR A 131 25.24 2.09 16.60
CA THR A 131 23.89 1.54 16.32
C THR A 131 23.44 1.48 14.85
N SER A 132 24.27 1.96 13.90
CA SER A 132 23.87 1.97 12.48
C SER A 132 23.82 0.58 11.84
N ILE A 133 24.43 -0.44 12.43
CA ILE A 133 24.32 -1.84 11.99
C ILE A 133 23.12 -2.48 12.71
N ASN A 134 22.03 -2.67 11.99
CA ASN A 134 20.84 -3.35 12.47
C ASN A 134 20.71 -4.74 11.82
N ALA A 135 19.74 -5.53 12.26
CA ALA A 135 19.57 -6.92 11.80
C ALA A 135 19.44 -7.05 10.27
N SER A 136 18.87 -6.06 9.57
CA SER A 136 18.75 -6.10 8.11
C SER A 136 20.05 -5.80 7.37
N LYS A 137 21.04 -5.20 8.05
CA LYS A 137 22.39 -4.92 7.51
C LYS A 137 23.39 -6.05 7.76
N LEU A 138 23.00 -7.06 8.54
CA LEU A 138 23.78 -8.28 8.76
C LEU A 138 23.15 -9.43 7.98
N GLY A 139 23.88 -9.95 6.99
CA GLY A 139 23.49 -11.19 6.33
C GLY A 139 23.44 -12.35 7.32
N LYS A 140 22.60 -13.36 7.04
CA LYS A 140 22.58 -14.60 7.82
C LYS A 140 24.00 -15.17 7.90
N GLU A 141 24.48 -15.48 9.12
CA GLU A 141 25.83 -16.00 9.42
C GLU A 141 27.00 -15.04 9.14
N SER A 142 26.74 -13.76 8.86
CA SER A 142 27.80 -12.78 8.57
C SER A 142 28.70 -12.45 9.77
N VAL A 143 28.26 -12.74 11.00
CA VAL A 143 29.05 -12.59 12.23
C VAL A 143 29.53 -13.97 12.68
N GLY A 144 30.74 -14.34 12.27
CA GLY A 144 31.42 -15.58 12.66
C GLY A 144 32.25 -15.43 13.93
N LYS A 145 32.77 -16.55 14.44
CA LYS A 145 33.55 -16.63 15.69
C LYS A 145 34.81 -15.75 15.68
N GLU A 146 35.39 -15.52 14.50
CA GLU A 146 36.55 -14.67 14.29
C GLU A 146 36.25 -13.17 14.43
N LYS A 147 34.97 -12.78 14.38
CA LYS A 147 34.52 -11.39 14.54
C LYS A 147 34.05 -11.05 15.95
N ILE A 148 34.02 -12.03 16.85
CA ILE A 148 33.61 -11.88 18.26
C ILE A 148 34.86 -12.14 19.12
N LYS A 149 35.35 -11.12 19.83
CA LYS A 149 36.48 -11.30 20.73
C LYS A 149 36.02 -12.02 22.01
N LYS A 150 36.99 -12.61 22.70
CA LYS A 150 36.75 -13.26 23.99
C LYS A 150 36.16 -12.22 24.97
N TYR A 151 34.98 -12.54 25.53
CA TYR A 151 34.19 -11.70 26.45
C TYR A 151 33.36 -10.57 25.83
N ASP A 152 33.30 -10.42 24.50
CA ASP A 152 32.43 -9.42 23.86
C ASP A 152 30.93 -9.70 24.07
N ILE A 153 30.57 -10.95 24.40
CA ILE A 153 29.21 -11.35 24.76
C ILE A 153 29.17 -11.56 26.27
N ASP A 154 28.67 -10.57 27.00
CA ASP A 154 28.39 -10.66 28.43
C ASP A 154 26.93 -11.05 28.70
N SER A 155 26.59 -11.23 29.98
CA SER A 155 25.25 -11.64 30.39
C SER A 155 24.14 -10.62 30.08
N THR A 156 24.48 -9.36 29.82
CA THR A 156 23.52 -8.30 29.45
C THR A 156 23.18 -8.32 27.97
N LEU A 157 24.06 -8.90 27.15
CA LEU A 157 23.92 -9.02 25.69
C LEU A 157 23.18 -10.29 25.26
N ILE A 158 22.88 -11.20 26.21
CA ILE A 158 22.10 -12.42 25.99
C ILE A 158 20.72 -12.23 26.62
N ALA A 159 19.69 -12.03 25.79
CA ALA A 159 18.31 -11.95 26.28
C ALA A 159 17.88 -13.26 26.96
N GLU A 160 17.00 -13.18 27.95
CA GLU A 160 16.52 -14.36 28.67
C GLU A 160 15.98 -15.42 27.68
N LYS A 161 16.36 -16.68 27.90
CA LYS A 161 15.96 -17.86 27.10
C LYS A 161 16.52 -17.93 25.67
N THR A 162 17.48 -17.09 25.29
CA THR A 162 18.06 -17.10 23.93
C THR A 162 18.87 -18.37 23.63
N ILE A 163 19.53 -18.96 24.63
CA ILE A 163 20.28 -20.21 24.45
C ILE A 163 19.34 -21.41 24.60
N GLY A 164 18.89 -21.95 23.47
CA GLY A 164 18.08 -23.17 23.39
C GLY A 164 18.89 -24.44 23.70
N LYS A 165 18.19 -25.53 24.06
CA LYS A 165 18.78 -26.85 24.41
C LYS A 165 19.67 -27.45 23.31
N ASP A 166 19.46 -27.06 22.06
CA ASP A 166 20.22 -27.48 20.87
C ASP A 166 21.55 -26.72 20.69
N LYS A 167 21.76 -25.66 21.46
CA LYS A 167 22.96 -24.79 21.40
C LYS A 167 24.03 -25.14 22.43
N ILE A 168 23.73 -26.05 23.36
CA ILE A 168 24.66 -26.54 24.40
C ILE A 168 25.01 -27.98 24.04
N ARG A 169 26.29 -28.30 23.82
CA ARG A 169 26.69 -29.69 23.52
C ARG A 169 26.75 -30.52 24.80
N LEU A 170 26.66 -31.83 24.63
CA LEU A 170 26.81 -32.79 25.71
C LEU A 170 28.20 -32.62 26.37
N LYS A 171 28.23 -32.32 27.68
CA LYS A 171 29.42 -32.04 28.52
C LYS A 171 29.99 -30.61 28.51
N ASP A 172 29.36 -29.64 27.83
CA ASP A 172 29.80 -28.23 27.88
C ASP A 172 29.50 -27.57 29.24
N ILE A 173 28.56 -28.13 30.01
CA ILE A 173 28.26 -27.70 31.38
C ILE A 173 28.90 -28.69 32.35
N ASP A 174 29.93 -28.23 33.06
CA ASP A 174 30.55 -28.98 34.15
C ASP A 174 30.02 -28.53 35.52
N SER A 175 30.45 -29.22 36.57
CA SER A 175 30.01 -28.95 37.94
C SER A 175 30.46 -27.59 38.50
N THR A 176 31.41 -26.90 37.85
CA THR A 176 31.87 -25.56 38.26
C THR A 176 31.02 -24.45 37.64
N LEU A 177 30.29 -24.76 36.56
CA LEU A 177 29.40 -23.85 35.83
C LEU A 177 27.97 -23.85 36.37
N ILE A 178 27.63 -24.75 37.29
CA ILE A 178 26.33 -24.83 37.96
C ILE A 178 26.53 -24.36 39.41
N ALA A 179 25.91 -23.25 39.80
CA ALA A 179 25.96 -22.80 41.19
C ALA A 179 25.19 -23.75 42.12
N ASP A 180 25.62 -23.85 43.38
CA ASP A 180 24.97 -24.69 44.38
C ASP A 180 23.47 -24.38 44.49
N ALA A 181 22.64 -25.42 44.52
CA ALA A 181 21.17 -25.37 44.59
C ALA A 181 20.42 -24.77 43.38
N THR A 182 21.08 -24.58 42.24
CA THR A 182 20.44 -24.01 41.02
C THR A 182 19.43 -24.96 40.36
N ILE A 183 19.61 -26.28 40.48
CA ILE A 183 18.68 -27.26 39.92
C ILE A 183 17.53 -27.51 40.92
N GLY A 184 16.40 -26.84 40.70
CA GLY A 184 15.17 -27.02 41.47
C GLY A 184 14.40 -28.30 41.11
N LYS A 185 13.46 -28.72 41.97
CA LYS A 185 12.63 -29.92 41.79
C LYS A 185 11.80 -29.94 40.50
N ASP A 186 11.56 -28.78 39.90
CA ASP A 186 10.83 -28.56 38.65
C ASP A 186 11.73 -28.74 37.41
N LYS A 187 13.05 -28.80 37.60
CA LYS A 187 14.05 -28.93 36.53
C LYS A 187 14.49 -30.37 36.26
N ILE A 188 14.11 -31.31 37.14
CA ILE A 188 14.39 -32.75 37.01
C ILE A 188 13.06 -33.46 36.73
N ARG A 189 12.92 -34.15 35.59
CA ARG A 189 11.68 -34.86 35.28
C ARG A 189 11.63 -36.19 36.03
N LEU A 190 10.42 -36.71 36.20
CA LEU A 190 10.19 -38.03 36.77
C LEU A 190 10.95 -39.08 35.93
N LYS A 191 11.85 -39.85 36.56
CA LYS A 191 12.76 -40.87 35.98
C LYS A 191 14.10 -40.39 35.38
N ASP A 192 14.43 -39.10 35.40
CA ASP A 192 15.73 -38.61 34.91
C ASP A 192 16.91 -38.99 35.83
N ILE A 193 16.62 -39.33 37.09
CA ILE A 193 17.60 -39.87 38.04
C ILE A 193 17.39 -41.39 38.10
N ASP A 194 18.31 -42.15 37.51
CA ASP A 194 18.36 -43.60 37.62
C ASP A 194 19.36 -44.05 38.71
N SER A 195 19.41 -45.35 38.97
CA SER A 195 20.25 -45.92 40.03
C SER A 195 21.76 -45.79 39.75
N THR A 196 22.18 -45.41 38.55
CA THR A 196 23.59 -45.17 38.21
C THR A 196 24.03 -43.74 38.54
N LEU A 197 23.07 -42.83 38.68
CA LEU A 197 23.29 -41.40 38.96
C LEU A 197 23.26 -41.06 40.45
N ILE A 198 22.81 -41.98 41.31
CA ILE A 198 22.82 -41.85 42.77
C ILE A 198 23.99 -42.68 43.34
N ALA A 199 24.98 -42.02 43.93
CA ALA A 199 26.06 -42.74 44.59
C ALA A 199 25.55 -43.54 45.81
N ASP A 200 26.19 -44.67 46.09
CA ASP A 200 25.84 -45.53 47.21
C ASP A 200 25.79 -44.75 48.54
N LYS A 201 24.69 -44.93 49.30
CA LYS A 201 24.42 -44.30 50.62
C LYS A 201 24.16 -42.79 50.61
N THR A 202 23.92 -42.17 49.46
CA THR A 202 23.68 -40.72 49.36
C THR A 202 22.33 -40.27 49.96
N ILE A 203 21.31 -41.14 49.96
CA ILE A 203 20.00 -40.85 50.56
C ILE A 203 20.03 -41.22 52.06
N GLY A 204 20.21 -40.22 52.92
CA GLY A 204 20.12 -40.36 54.38
C GLY A 204 18.68 -40.38 54.91
N LYS A 205 18.48 -40.88 56.15
CA LYS A 205 17.16 -40.95 56.82
C LYS A 205 16.44 -39.60 56.94
N ASP A 206 17.21 -38.51 56.94
CA ASP A 206 16.78 -37.11 56.97
C ASP A 206 16.30 -36.58 55.61
N LYS A 207 16.64 -37.29 54.53
CA LYS A 207 16.23 -36.97 53.14
C LYS A 207 14.96 -37.71 52.71
N ILE A 208 14.52 -38.70 53.48
CA ILE A 208 13.29 -39.47 53.25
C ILE A 208 12.19 -38.88 54.15
N ARG A 209 11.16 -38.29 53.55
CA ARG A 209 10.00 -37.78 54.31
C ARG A 209 9.28 -38.93 55.04
N LEU A 210 8.65 -38.61 56.16
CA LEU A 210 7.78 -39.56 56.89
C LEU A 210 6.69 -40.08 55.92
N LYS A 211 6.58 -41.41 55.77
CA LYS A 211 5.72 -42.13 54.80
C LYS A 211 6.11 -42.04 53.32
N ALA A 212 7.31 -41.59 52.96
CA ALA A 212 7.74 -41.51 51.56
C ALA A 212 8.06 -42.88 50.92
N ILE A 213 8.23 -43.94 51.73
CA ILE A 213 8.34 -45.32 51.25
C ILE A 213 6.99 -46.00 51.50
N ASP A 214 6.28 -46.33 50.43
CA ASP A 214 5.06 -47.15 50.49
C ASP A 214 5.37 -48.63 50.16
N SER A 215 4.36 -49.50 50.28
CA SER A 215 4.52 -50.94 50.07
C SER A 215 4.92 -51.31 48.64
N THR A 216 4.73 -50.43 47.64
CA THR A 216 5.12 -50.68 46.25
C THR A 216 6.61 -50.42 46.00
N LEU A 217 7.23 -49.61 46.87
CA LEU A 217 8.65 -49.26 46.82
C LEU A 217 9.55 -50.23 47.59
N ILE A 218 8.97 -51.21 48.30
CA ILE A 218 9.68 -52.27 49.02
C ILE A 218 9.51 -53.56 48.22
N ALA A 219 10.60 -54.08 47.64
CA ALA A 219 10.55 -55.35 46.94
C ALA A 219 10.19 -56.52 47.88
N ASP A 220 9.53 -57.54 47.34
CA ASP A 220 9.13 -58.72 48.11
C ASP A 220 10.32 -59.34 48.86
N LYS A 221 10.11 -59.64 50.15
CA LYS A 221 11.11 -60.23 51.08
C LYS A 221 12.30 -59.34 51.48
N THR A 222 12.28 -58.04 51.18
CA THR A 222 13.39 -57.13 51.53
C THR A 222 13.50 -56.85 53.04
N ILE A 223 12.38 -56.91 53.78
CA ILE A 223 12.38 -56.78 55.24
C ILE A 223 12.61 -58.18 55.85
N GLY A 224 13.84 -58.46 56.27
CA GLY A 224 14.20 -59.69 56.98
C GLY A 224 13.69 -59.71 58.44
N LYS A 225 13.56 -60.90 59.03
CA LYS A 225 13.13 -61.09 60.43
C LYS A 225 14.01 -60.35 61.46
N ASP A 226 15.25 -60.06 61.10
CA ASP A 226 16.23 -59.30 61.87
C ASP A 226 15.96 -57.77 61.85
N LYS A 227 15.04 -57.32 60.99
CA LYS A 227 14.61 -55.92 60.86
C LYS A 227 13.30 -55.62 61.57
N ILE A 228 12.60 -56.63 62.11
CA ILE A 228 11.34 -56.51 62.88
C ILE A 228 11.64 -56.88 64.33
N ARG A 229 11.41 -55.98 65.30
CA ARG A 229 11.62 -56.30 66.72
C ARG A 229 10.42 -57.04 67.29
N LEU A 230 10.64 -57.77 68.38
CA LEU A 230 9.58 -58.47 69.10
C LEU A 230 8.53 -57.46 69.59
N LYS A 231 7.26 -57.64 69.18
CA LYS A 231 6.08 -56.76 69.41
C LYS A 231 5.90 -55.57 68.45
N ASP A 232 6.71 -55.42 67.41
CA ASP A 232 6.48 -54.39 66.38
C ASP A 232 5.29 -54.73 65.45
N ILE A 233 4.82 -55.98 65.47
CA ILE A 233 3.59 -56.42 64.80
C ILE A 233 2.49 -56.51 65.86
N ASP A 234 1.56 -55.55 65.84
CA ASP A 234 0.33 -55.59 66.63
C ASP A 234 -0.86 -56.05 65.78
N SER A 235 -2.02 -56.21 66.40
CA SER A 235 -3.24 -56.65 65.72
C SER A 235 -3.77 -55.67 64.66
N THR A 236 -3.23 -54.44 64.58
CA THR A 236 -3.57 -53.46 63.54
C THR A 236 -2.69 -53.55 62.30
N LEU A 237 -1.53 -54.21 62.42
CA LEU A 237 -0.54 -54.43 61.35
C LEU A 237 -0.69 -55.79 60.65
N ILE A 238 -1.53 -56.68 61.18
CA ILE A 238 -1.94 -57.93 60.54
C ILE A 238 -3.34 -57.70 59.98
N ALA A 239 -3.50 -57.72 58.66
CA ALA A 239 -4.83 -57.65 58.06
C ALA A 239 -5.65 -58.91 58.42
N ASP A 240 -6.96 -58.76 58.54
CA ASP A 240 -7.87 -59.88 58.80
C ASP A 240 -7.64 -61.01 57.79
N GLN A 241 -7.58 -62.26 58.27
CA GLN A 241 -7.34 -63.49 57.48
C GLN A 241 -5.92 -63.69 56.91
N THR A 242 -4.94 -62.85 57.26
CA THR A 242 -3.55 -63.01 56.75
C THR A 242 -2.80 -64.22 57.32
N ILE A 243 -3.19 -64.67 58.52
CA ILE A 243 -2.64 -65.89 59.14
C ILE A 243 -3.47 -67.09 58.66
N GLY A 244 -2.97 -67.79 57.63
CA GLY A 244 -3.56 -69.04 57.13
C GLY A 244 -3.26 -70.24 58.04
N THR A 245 -3.95 -71.37 57.82
CA THR A 245 -3.73 -72.60 58.61
C THR A 245 -2.33 -73.19 58.43
N ASP A 246 -1.63 -72.84 57.35
CA ASP A 246 -0.22 -73.16 57.10
C ASP A 246 0.74 -72.33 57.99
N LYS A 247 0.26 -71.21 58.53
CA LYS A 247 1.00 -70.31 59.43
C LYS A 247 0.73 -70.60 60.91
N ILE A 248 -0.29 -71.41 61.21
CA ILE A 248 -0.67 -71.84 62.56
C ILE A 248 -0.26 -73.31 62.71
N ALA A 249 0.71 -73.59 63.56
CA ALA A 249 1.11 -74.97 63.82
C ALA A 249 -0.04 -75.76 64.45
N ASP A 250 -0.18 -77.04 64.12
CA ASP A 250 -1.25 -77.88 64.66
C ASP A 250 -1.17 -77.94 66.20
N GLY A 251 -2.28 -77.64 66.89
CA GLY A 251 -2.34 -77.53 68.35
C GLY A 251 -1.81 -76.22 68.97
N SER A 252 -1.47 -75.21 68.17
CA SER A 252 -0.90 -73.94 68.67
C SER A 252 -1.92 -72.89 69.15
N ILE A 253 -3.22 -73.12 68.93
CA ILE A 253 -4.30 -72.34 69.55
C ILE A 253 -5.11 -73.29 70.45
N LEU A 254 -4.92 -73.14 71.75
CA LEU A 254 -5.63 -73.89 72.78
C LEU A 254 -7.00 -73.23 73.06
N PHE A 255 -7.93 -74.00 73.62
CA PHE A 255 -9.25 -73.49 74.03
C PHE A 255 -9.15 -72.31 75.03
N SER A 256 -8.04 -72.20 75.75
CA SER A 256 -7.71 -71.08 76.64
C SER A 256 -7.31 -69.79 75.93
N ASP A 257 -6.94 -69.87 74.65
CA ASP A 257 -6.40 -68.74 73.88
C ASP A 257 -7.52 -67.91 73.23
N ILE A 258 -8.76 -68.39 73.31
CA ILE A 258 -9.97 -67.68 72.93
C ILE A 258 -10.69 -67.25 74.22
N ALA A 259 -10.33 -66.09 74.75
CA ALA A 259 -11.01 -65.54 75.93
C ALA A 259 -12.49 -65.20 75.60
N PRO A 260 -13.47 -65.55 76.46
CA PRO A 260 -14.91 -65.40 76.15
C PRO A 260 -15.48 -63.99 76.41
N ASN A 261 -14.65 -62.94 76.44
CA ASN A 261 -15.09 -61.60 76.82
C ASN A 261 -15.03 -60.62 75.64
N GLY A 262 -16.03 -60.74 74.76
CA GLY A 262 -16.33 -59.76 73.72
C GLY A 262 -17.51 -60.23 72.88
N THR A 263 -18.66 -59.59 73.04
CA THR A 263 -19.87 -59.85 72.23
C THR A 263 -19.54 -59.73 70.74
N PRO A 264 -19.82 -60.76 69.90
CA PRO A 264 -19.58 -60.66 68.45
C PRO A 264 -20.46 -59.57 67.84
N VAL A 265 -19.86 -58.67 67.06
CA VAL A 265 -20.57 -57.68 66.23
C VAL A 265 -20.89 -58.28 64.86
N ALA A 266 -21.95 -57.77 64.22
CA ALA A 266 -22.50 -58.32 62.97
C ALA A 266 -21.44 -58.51 61.88
N GLY A 267 -21.38 -59.71 61.31
CA GLY A 267 -20.44 -60.12 60.26
C GLY A 267 -19.54 -61.32 60.60
N GLN A 268 -19.42 -61.69 61.88
CA GLN A 268 -18.50 -62.75 62.35
C GLN A 268 -19.17 -64.08 62.75
N ILE A 269 -20.29 -64.43 62.12
CA ILE A 269 -20.95 -65.73 62.37
C ILE A 269 -21.08 -66.45 61.04
N MET A 270 -20.26 -67.48 60.82
CA MET A 270 -20.78 -68.60 60.03
C MET A 270 -22.00 -69.12 60.81
N LYS A 271 -23.17 -69.33 60.18
CA LYS A 271 -24.31 -70.00 60.84
C LYS A 271 -24.30 -71.49 60.50
N TRP A 272 -24.47 -72.33 61.51
CA TRP A 272 -24.54 -73.78 61.34
C TRP A 272 -25.88 -74.10 60.70
N SER A 273 -25.85 -74.67 59.50
CA SER A 273 -27.06 -75.17 58.87
C SER A 273 -27.30 -76.61 59.32
N ALA A 274 -28.23 -76.81 60.26
CA ALA A 274 -28.68 -78.15 60.65
C ALA A 274 -29.24 -78.98 59.47
N ALA A 275 -29.67 -78.33 58.38
CA ALA A 275 -30.15 -78.99 57.17
C ALA A 275 -29.02 -79.44 56.22
N LYS A 276 -27.82 -78.88 56.31
CA LYS A 276 -26.68 -79.21 55.42
C LYS A 276 -25.45 -79.75 56.14
N ALA A 277 -25.48 -79.82 57.48
CA ALA A 277 -24.35 -80.19 58.34
C ALA A 277 -23.05 -79.45 57.98
N SER A 278 -23.17 -78.18 57.57
CA SER A 278 -22.04 -77.35 57.17
C SER A 278 -22.32 -75.86 57.45
N TRP A 279 -21.24 -75.10 57.50
CA TRP A 279 -21.23 -73.66 57.77
C TRP A 279 -21.15 -72.89 56.44
N ALA A 280 -21.95 -71.82 56.26
CA ALA A 280 -21.93 -70.96 55.06
C ALA A 280 -22.00 -69.46 55.41
N LEU A 281 -21.43 -68.62 54.53
CA LEU A 281 -21.32 -67.15 54.64
C LEU A 281 -22.55 -66.44 54.06
N GLY A 282 -22.93 -65.27 54.62
CA GLY A 282 -24.02 -64.42 54.13
C GLY A 282 -23.52 -63.34 53.15
N ASP A 283 -24.35 -63.02 52.16
CA ASP A 283 -24.04 -62.24 50.95
C ASP A 283 -23.37 -60.87 51.19
N ASP A 284 -22.38 -60.56 50.34
CA ASP A 284 -21.57 -59.35 50.27
C ASP A 284 -22.01 -58.42 49.13
N ASN A 285 -22.25 -57.14 49.44
CA ASN A 285 -22.39 -56.10 48.43
C ASN A 285 -21.56 -54.88 48.81
N THR A 286 -20.23 -55.03 48.76
CA THR A 286 -19.27 -53.89 48.74
C THR A 286 -18.06 -54.26 47.90
N GLY A 287 -18.25 -54.28 46.58
CA GLY A 287 -17.13 -54.12 45.64
C GLY A 287 -16.64 -52.68 45.66
N ALA A 288 -15.35 -52.50 45.89
CA ALA A 288 -14.66 -51.23 46.02
C ALA A 288 -14.85 -50.29 44.82
N GLY A 289 -15.43 -49.12 45.06
CA GLY A 289 -15.39 -47.95 44.18
C GLY A 289 -15.85 -46.75 44.99
N GLY A 290 -15.03 -45.68 45.05
CA GLY A 290 -15.19 -44.52 45.93
C GLY A 290 -16.39 -43.61 45.64
N TRP A 291 -17.57 -44.21 45.53
CA TRP A 291 -18.84 -43.55 45.30
C TRP A 291 -19.62 -43.56 46.61
N VAL A 292 -19.82 -42.39 47.20
CA VAL A 292 -20.69 -42.22 48.34
C VAL A 292 -21.96 -41.53 47.84
N ASP A 293 -23.08 -42.22 47.96
CA ASP A 293 -24.38 -41.57 47.84
C ASP A 293 -24.49 -40.51 48.92
N ASP A 294 -24.85 -39.28 48.54
CA ASP A 294 -25.33 -38.29 49.50
C ASP A 294 -26.38 -38.96 50.42
N PRO A 295 -26.41 -38.71 51.74
CA PRO A 295 -27.43 -39.22 52.65
C PRO A 295 -28.89 -39.05 52.18
N GLY A 296 -29.16 -38.15 51.22
CA GLY A 296 -30.45 -37.98 50.55
C GLY A 296 -30.65 -38.71 49.21
N GLY A 297 -29.70 -39.53 48.73
CA GLY A 297 -29.81 -40.37 47.51
C GLY A 297 -29.82 -39.62 46.18
N ASN A 298 -29.58 -38.31 46.16
CA ASN A 298 -29.78 -37.47 44.98
C ASN A 298 -28.50 -37.16 44.19
N PHE A 299 -27.32 -37.39 44.76
CA PHE A 299 -26.04 -37.08 44.13
C PHE A 299 -25.02 -38.17 44.41
N ILE A 300 -24.31 -38.58 43.35
CA ILE A 300 -23.07 -39.34 43.44
C ILE A 300 -21.93 -38.34 43.65
N LYS A 301 -21.20 -38.41 44.77
CA LYS A 301 -20.07 -37.50 45.06
C LYS A 301 -18.75 -38.25 45.06
N LEU A 302 -17.74 -37.64 44.46
CA LEU A 302 -16.35 -38.02 44.61
C LEU A 302 -15.81 -37.46 45.94
N VAL A 303 -15.17 -38.31 46.73
CA VAL A 303 -14.79 -37.99 48.12
C VAL A 303 -13.35 -37.50 48.24
N SER A 304 -12.55 -37.60 47.18
CA SER A 304 -11.20 -37.04 47.11
C SER A 304 -11.01 -36.14 45.88
N SER A 305 -10.13 -35.13 45.99
CA SER A 305 -9.76 -34.26 44.87
C SER A 305 -8.95 -34.96 43.76
N THR A 306 -8.65 -36.25 43.92
CA THR A 306 -7.91 -37.08 42.96
C THR A 306 -8.80 -38.07 42.21
N ASP A 307 -10.07 -38.21 42.59
CA ASP A 307 -10.97 -39.15 41.93
C ASP A 307 -11.34 -38.62 40.53
N SER A 308 -11.36 -39.50 39.54
CA SER A 308 -11.81 -39.20 38.18
C SER A 308 -12.95 -40.15 37.80
N VAL A 309 -14.03 -39.62 37.22
CA VAL A 309 -15.09 -40.46 36.62
C VAL A 309 -14.65 -40.86 35.22
N GLY A 310 -14.01 -42.02 35.10
CA GLY A 310 -13.80 -42.67 33.81
C GLY A 310 -15.04 -43.49 33.45
N ILE A 311 -15.87 -43.02 32.52
CA ILE A 311 -16.87 -43.88 31.89
C ILE A 311 -16.13 -44.62 30.78
N GLY A 312 -15.73 -45.87 31.06
CA GLY A 312 -14.95 -46.74 30.18
C GLY A 312 -13.44 -46.67 30.44
N VAL A 313 -12.84 -47.82 30.74
CA VAL A 313 -11.39 -47.98 30.88
C VAL A 313 -10.73 -47.88 29.50
N SER A 314 -9.77 -46.97 29.35
CA SER A 314 -8.86 -46.72 28.19
C SER A 314 -9.45 -46.56 26.77
N THR A 315 -10.64 -47.09 26.49
CA THR A 315 -11.41 -47.05 25.23
C THR A 315 -12.90 -47.31 25.55
N PRO A 316 -13.68 -46.29 25.97
CA PRO A 316 -15.11 -46.45 26.19
C PRO A 316 -15.84 -46.71 24.86
N SER A 317 -16.63 -47.78 24.77
CA SER A 317 -17.49 -48.05 23.61
C SER A 317 -18.87 -47.38 23.69
N GLU A 318 -19.21 -46.80 24.85
CA GLU A 318 -20.51 -46.19 25.12
C GLU A 318 -20.37 -44.69 25.42
N LYS A 319 -21.33 -43.91 24.91
CA LYS A 319 -21.40 -42.46 25.10
C LYS A 319 -22.09 -42.17 26.43
N LEU A 320 -21.58 -41.22 27.21
CA LEU A 320 -22.32 -40.66 28.35
C LEU A 320 -23.52 -39.88 27.80
N ASP A 321 -24.71 -40.44 27.95
CA ASP A 321 -25.97 -39.75 27.68
C ASP A 321 -26.50 -39.14 28.99
N VAL A 322 -26.59 -37.80 29.03
CA VAL A 322 -27.12 -37.07 30.20
C VAL A 322 -28.51 -36.57 29.85
N ASN A 323 -29.54 -37.24 30.38
CA ASN A 323 -30.91 -36.76 30.31
C ASN A 323 -31.14 -35.64 31.35
N GLY A 324 -30.77 -34.41 31.00
CA GLY A 324 -30.83 -33.24 31.88
C GLY A 324 -29.84 -32.15 31.45
N SER A 325 -29.48 -31.26 32.39
CA SER A 325 -28.48 -30.21 32.14
C SER A 325 -27.13 -30.59 32.75
N ILE A 326 -26.05 -30.29 32.02
CA ILE A 326 -24.68 -30.37 32.53
C ILE A 326 -24.28 -28.98 33.02
N LEU A 327 -23.84 -28.87 34.28
CA LEU A 327 -23.28 -27.65 34.85
C LEU A 327 -21.76 -27.78 34.97
N VAL A 328 -21.02 -26.95 34.24
CA VAL A 328 -19.56 -26.83 34.35
C VAL A 328 -19.21 -25.55 35.11
N ARG A 329 -18.46 -25.65 36.21
CA ARG A 329 -18.23 -24.51 37.13
C ARG A 329 -16.96 -23.69 36.86
N ASP A 330 -16.00 -24.26 36.13
CA ASP A 330 -14.75 -23.58 35.77
C ASP A 330 -14.50 -23.73 34.27
N LYS A 331 -13.84 -24.80 33.84
CA LYS A 331 -13.44 -24.98 32.43
C LYS A 331 -14.13 -26.17 31.79
N ALA A 332 -14.53 -26.01 30.54
CA ALA A 332 -15.03 -27.11 29.71
C ALA A 332 -13.98 -27.46 28.64
N ASN A 333 -13.57 -28.72 28.60
CA ASN A 333 -12.66 -29.24 27.57
C ASN A 333 -13.29 -30.49 26.94
N ILE A 334 -13.75 -30.36 25.69
CA ILE A 334 -14.53 -31.37 24.98
C ILE A 334 -13.78 -31.84 23.73
N GLY A 335 -13.42 -33.12 23.67
CA GLY A 335 -12.70 -33.70 22.54
C GLY A 335 -11.23 -33.98 22.87
N ASN A 336 -10.37 -34.07 21.85
CA ASN A 336 -9.04 -34.63 21.99
C ASN A 336 -7.93 -33.57 21.89
N GLN A 337 -6.94 -33.64 22.78
CA GLN A 337 -5.74 -32.80 22.78
C GLN A 337 -5.99 -31.29 22.75
N ASN A 338 -7.10 -30.81 23.31
CA ASN A 338 -7.30 -29.37 23.46
C ASN A 338 -6.59 -28.84 24.71
N VAL A 339 -6.14 -27.58 24.64
CA VAL A 339 -5.54 -26.83 25.74
C VAL A 339 -6.54 -25.79 26.26
N ASN A 340 -6.84 -25.82 27.55
CA ASN A 340 -7.73 -24.84 28.18
C ASN A 340 -7.04 -24.27 29.42
N THR A 341 -6.47 -23.05 29.29
CA THR A 341 -5.79 -22.37 30.41
C THR A 341 -6.61 -21.20 30.95
N GLY A 342 -7.49 -20.60 30.16
CA GLY A 342 -8.32 -19.47 30.58
C GLY A 342 -9.32 -19.84 31.67
N SER A 343 -9.61 -18.91 32.58
CA SER A 343 -10.67 -19.06 33.59
C SER A 343 -12.03 -18.96 32.91
N TYR A 344 -12.98 -19.83 33.28
CA TYR A 344 -14.32 -19.85 32.66
C TYR A 344 -14.34 -20.09 31.14
N ALA A 345 -13.26 -20.63 30.58
CA ALA A 345 -13.11 -20.82 29.14
C ALA A 345 -13.71 -22.15 28.66
N PHE A 346 -14.16 -22.15 27.41
CA PHE A 346 -14.73 -23.32 26.72
C PHE A 346 -13.87 -23.68 25.52
N VAL A 347 -13.44 -24.94 25.42
CA VAL A 347 -12.76 -25.47 24.24
C VAL A 347 -13.40 -26.79 23.81
N ALA A 348 -13.73 -26.90 22.53
CA ALA A 348 -14.22 -28.12 21.92
C ALA A 348 -13.47 -28.45 20.61
N GLY A 349 -13.54 -29.70 20.17
CA GLY A 349 -12.94 -30.16 18.92
C GLY A 349 -11.63 -30.93 19.13
N SER A 350 -10.66 -30.75 18.23
CA SER A 350 -9.38 -31.46 18.29
C SER A 350 -8.20 -30.52 18.12
N TYR A 351 -7.23 -30.58 19.05
CA TYR A 351 -6.03 -29.73 19.03
C TYR A 351 -6.29 -28.22 19.13
N ASN A 352 -7.38 -27.78 19.76
CA ASN A 352 -7.68 -26.36 19.91
C ASN A 352 -7.18 -25.78 21.23
N SER A 353 -7.00 -24.46 21.30
CA SER A 353 -6.53 -23.75 22.49
C SER A 353 -7.46 -22.60 22.88
N ALA A 354 -8.00 -22.64 24.10
CA ALA A 354 -8.70 -21.52 24.74
C ALA A 354 -7.83 -21.01 25.90
N LEU A 355 -7.07 -19.93 25.65
CA LEU A 355 -6.02 -19.47 26.54
C LEU A 355 -6.42 -18.24 27.38
N GLY A 356 -7.26 -17.36 26.83
CA GLY A 356 -7.76 -16.16 27.51
C GLY A 356 -8.91 -16.45 28.47
N ASP A 357 -9.08 -15.63 29.51
CA ASP A 357 -10.25 -15.74 30.40
C ASP A 357 -11.54 -15.52 29.61
N PHE A 358 -12.58 -16.30 29.89
CA PHE A 358 -13.86 -16.32 29.16
C PHE A 358 -13.76 -16.63 27.65
N SER A 359 -12.60 -17.11 27.17
CA SER A 359 -12.43 -17.44 25.75
C SER A 359 -13.23 -18.68 25.34
N VAL A 360 -13.65 -18.70 24.08
CA VAL A 360 -14.46 -19.78 23.52
C VAL A 360 -13.85 -20.27 22.21
N VAL A 361 -13.55 -21.56 22.13
CA VAL A 361 -13.39 -22.26 20.86
C VAL A 361 -14.48 -23.31 20.76
N ALA A 362 -15.48 -23.06 19.92
CA ALA A 362 -16.69 -23.88 19.87
C ALA A 362 -16.51 -25.22 19.14
N GLY A 363 -15.43 -25.39 18.36
CA GLY A 363 -15.15 -26.64 17.65
C GLY A 363 -14.07 -26.50 16.58
N GLY A 364 -14.02 -27.49 15.67
CA GLY A 364 -13.04 -27.55 14.58
C GLY A 364 -11.67 -28.09 15.01
N GLY A 365 -10.64 -27.65 14.32
CA GLY A 365 -9.25 -28.10 14.51
C GLY A 365 -8.81 -29.20 13.53
N GLY A 366 -7.50 -29.28 13.27
CA GLY A 366 -6.90 -30.19 12.28
C GLY A 366 -6.17 -31.40 12.86
N ALA A 367 -5.85 -32.36 12.00
CA ALA A 367 -5.09 -33.55 12.39
C ALA A 367 -3.61 -33.20 12.66
N GLY A 368 -3.11 -33.51 13.86
CA GLY A 368 -1.69 -33.40 14.19
C GLY A 368 -1.22 -32.02 14.65
N GLY A 369 -2.13 -31.16 15.14
CA GLY A 369 -1.78 -29.89 15.78
C GLY A 369 -1.39 -28.72 14.87
N VAL A 370 -1.28 -28.94 13.55
CA VAL A 370 -0.88 -27.92 12.56
C VAL A 370 -1.99 -26.95 12.13
N ASP A 371 -3.26 -27.31 12.36
CA ASP A 371 -4.41 -26.41 12.06
C ASP A 371 -5.28 -26.16 13.31
N ALA A 372 -4.62 -25.95 14.46
CA ALA A 372 -5.27 -25.60 15.73
C ALA A 372 -5.99 -24.26 15.65
N ASN A 373 -7.21 -24.17 16.20
CA ASN A 373 -7.84 -22.89 16.48
C ASN A 373 -7.39 -22.39 17.86
N GLU A 374 -7.08 -21.09 17.97
CA GLU A 374 -6.57 -20.47 19.18
C GLU A 374 -7.37 -19.21 19.53
N ALA A 375 -7.91 -19.16 20.75
CA ALA A 375 -8.54 -17.99 21.35
C ALA A 375 -7.68 -17.52 22.52
N GLN A 376 -6.81 -16.53 22.29
CA GLN A 376 -5.81 -16.07 23.25
C GLN A 376 -6.26 -14.84 24.06
N GLY A 377 -7.05 -13.95 23.47
CA GLY A 377 -7.55 -12.75 24.15
C GLY A 377 -8.67 -13.06 25.15
N THR A 378 -8.86 -12.18 26.13
CA THR A 378 -9.96 -12.24 27.10
C THR A 378 -11.30 -12.11 26.37
N GLY A 379 -12.24 -13.02 26.59
CA GLY A 379 -13.54 -13.04 25.93
C GLY A 379 -13.48 -13.25 24.41
N SER A 380 -12.33 -13.70 23.88
CA SER A 380 -12.18 -13.98 22.45
C SER A 380 -12.92 -15.24 22.03
N VAL A 381 -13.44 -15.26 20.80
CA VAL A 381 -14.30 -16.33 20.28
C VAL A 381 -13.80 -16.83 18.94
N VAL A 382 -13.67 -18.15 18.81
CA VAL A 382 -13.52 -18.85 17.53
C VAL A 382 -14.63 -19.90 17.41
N CYS A 383 -15.57 -19.69 16.49
CA CYS A 383 -16.73 -20.56 16.36
C CYS A 383 -16.42 -21.91 15.68
N GLY A 384 -15.30 -22.03 14.96
CA GLY A 384 -14.90 -23.28 14.32
C GLY A 384 -13.83 -23.12 13.24
N GLY A 385 -13.80 -24.04 12.28
CA GLY A 385 -12.82 -24.01 11.18
C GLY A 385 -11.46 -24.59 11.58
N SER A 386 -10.38 -24.15 10.94
CA SER A 386 -9.03 -24.64 11.24
C SER A 386 -7.96 -23.54 11.12
N ALA A 387 -6.93 -23.59 11.96
CA ALA A 387 -5.83 -22.63 11.99
C ALA A 387 -6.24 -21.16 12.26
N ASN A 388 -7.36 -20.91 12.93
CA ASN A 388 -7.82 -19.55 13.23
C ASN A 388 -7.24 -19.02 14.55
N LEU A 389 -6.85 -17.75 14.61
CA LEU A 389 -6.21 -17.11 15.76
C LEU A 389 -6.97 -15.84 16.18
N ALA A 390 -7.73 -15.89 17.28
CA ALA A 390 -8.30 -14.72 17.93
C ALA A 390 -7.39 -14.26 19.07
N ASN A 391 -6.50 -13.31 18.79
CA ASN A 391 -5.47 -12.86 19.73
C ASN A 391 -5.84 -11.58 20.50
N GLY A 392 -6.77 -10.78 19.97
CA GLY A 392 -7.30 -9.61 20.67
C GLY A 392 -8.32 -9.93 21.75
N ASP A 393 -8.35 -9.14 22.83
CA ASP A 393 -9.47 -9.20 23.78
C ASP A 393 -10.77 -8.82 23.05
N TYR A 394 -11.83 -9.60 23.29
CA TYR A 394 -13.14 -9.49 22.64
C TYR A 394 -13.12 -9.66 21.11
N SER A 395 -12.04 -10.17 20.54
CA SER A 395 -12.00 -10.55 19.12
C SER A 395 -12.91 -11.73 18.81
N ALA A 396 -13.50 -11.74 17.61
CA ALA A 396 -14.37 -12.82 17.16
C ALA A 396 -14.01 -13.32 15.76
N ILE A 397 -13.94 -14.64 15.60
CA ILE A 397 -13.81 -15.33 14.32
C ILE A 397 -14.97 -16.30 14.15
N GLY A 398 -15.80 -16.06 13.12
CA GLY A 398 -16.96 -16.91 12.82
C GLY A 398 -16.60 -18.31 12.29
N GLY A 399 -15.39 -18.49 11.75
CA GLY A 399 -14.86 -19.78 11.30
C GLY A 399 -13.87 -19.63 10.15
N GLY A 400 -13.85 -20.59 9.22
CA GLY A 400 -12.97 -20.55 8.05
C GLY A 400 -11.57 -21.11 8.34
N ARG A 401 -10.57 -20.64 7.60
CA ARG A 401 -9.21 -21.18 7.66
C ARG A 401 -8.15 -20.10 7.76
N LYS A 402 -7.20 -20.20 8.69
CA LYS A 402 -6.06 -19.25 8.79
C LYS A 402 -6.46 -17.78 9.00
N ASN A 403 -7.60 -17.52 9.64
CA ASN A 403 -8.01 -16.15 9.94
C ASN A 403 -7.37 -15.66 11.25
N GLU A 404 -6.99 -14.39 11.32
CA GLU A 404 -6.43 -13.75 12.50
C GLU A 404 -7.27 -12.51 12.88
N ALA A 405 -7.65 -12.41 14.15
CA ALA A 405 -8.45 -11.30 14.68
C ALA A 405 -7.82 -10.71 15.94
N GLY A 406 -7.42 -9.44 15.83
CA GLY A 406 -6.82 -8.62 16.85
C GLY A 406 -5.32 -8.82 16.98
N THR A 407 -4.65 -7.84 17.59
CA THR A 407 -3.26 -7.94 18.02
C THR A 407 -3.23 -8.23 19.53
N GLY A 408 -2.24 -8.96 20.02
CA GLY A 408 -2.05 -9.20 21.45
C GLY A 408 -1.60 -7.95 22.24
N ALA A 409 -1.68 -6.76 21.64
CA ALA A 409 -1.33 -5.48 22.26
C ALA A 409 -2.57 -4.83 22.87
N ALA A 410 -2.49 -4.46 24.15
CA ALA A 410 -3.53 -3.72 24.84
C ALA A 410 -3.58 -2.23 24.39
N PRO A 411 -4.76 -1.56 24.44
CA PRO A 411 -6.06 -2.06 24.89
C PRO A 411 -6.80 -2.93 23.86
N GLY A 412 -7.55 -3.90 24.38
CA GLY A 412 -8.23 -5.00 23.68
C GLY A 412 -8.87 -4.69 22.31
N PRO A 413 -8.33 -5.21 21.20
CA PRO A 413 -8.92 -5.03 19.88
C PRO A 413 -10.16 -5.91 19.74
N ALA A 414 -11.36 -5.31 19.79
CA ALA A 414 -12.62 -5.98 19.43
C ALA A 414 -12.71 -6.20 17.89
N ALA A 415 -11.73 -6.91 17.33
CA ALA A 415 -11.62 -7.17 15.91
C ALA A 415 -12.50 -8.35 15.49
N THR A 416 -13.11 -8.26 14.32
CA THR A 416 -14.05 -9.28 13.83
C THR A 416 -13.64 -9.81 12.47
N VAL A 417 -13.59 -11.12 12.33
CA VAL A 417 -13.53 -11.81 11.04
C VAL A 417 -14.73 -12.74 10.91
N GLY A 418 -15.64 -12.46 9.97
CA GLY A 418 -16.83 -13.29 9.78
C GLY A 418 -16.52 -14.72 9.34
N GLY A 419 -15.45 -14.92 8.57
CA GLY A 419 -14.97 -16.23 8.11
C GLY A 419 -14.03 -16.11 6.91
N GLY A 420 -14.07 -17.10 6.00
CA GLY A 420 -13.22 -17.11 4.81
C GLY A 420 -11.84 -17.71 5.06
N GLU A 421 -10.85 -17.31 4.26
CA GLU A 421 -9.50 -17.85 4.34
C GLU A 421 -8.42 -16.77 4.41
N ASN A 422 -7.48 -16.92 5.33
CA ASN A 422 -6.29 -16.09 5.44
C ASN A 422 -6.59 -14.58 5.56
N ASN A 423 -7.68 -14.22 6.24
CA ASN A 423 -8.03 -12.83 6.53
C ASN A 423 -7.41 -12.38 7.85
N ARG A 424 -6.95 -11.14 7.91
CA ARG A 424 -6.19 -10.60 9.04
C ARG A 424 -6.73 -9.24 9.49
N ALA A 425 -7.47 -9.22 10.59
CA ALA A 425 -8.04 -8.02 11.19
C ALA A 425 -7.14 -7.56 12.35
N ASN A 426 -6.17 -6.68 12.09
CA ASN A 426 -5.16 -6.24 13.07
C ASN A 426 -5.44 -4.87 13.68
N GLY A 427 -6.30 -4.05 13.06
CA GLY A 427 -6.68 -2.76 13.61
C GLY A 427 -7.52 -2.89 14.88
N LEU A 428 -7.51 -1.85 15.73
CA LEU A 428 -8.49 -1.71 16.81
C LEU A 428 -9.88 -1.63 16.18
N HIS A 429 -10.87 -2.34 16.73
CA HIS A 429 -12.24 -2.37 16.18
C HIS A 429 -12.35 -2.76 14.68
N SER A 430 -11.31 -3.41 14.13
CA SER A 430 -11.27 -3.75 12.71
C SER A 430 -12.31 -4.81 12.36
N THR A 431 -12.85 -4.74 11.14
CA THR A 431 -13.87 -5.69 10.66
C THR A 431 -13.51 -6.22 9.29
N ILE A 432 -13.53 -7.54 9.14
CA ILE A 432 -13.51 -8.23 7.86
C ILE A 432 -14.74 -9.14 7.77
N GLY A 433 -15.65 -8.87 6.84
CA GLY A 433 -16.86 -9.69 6.67
C GLY A 433 -16.55 -11.14 6.23
N GLY A 434 -15.49 -11.33 5.44
CA GLY A 434 -14.99 -12.64 5.00
C GLY A 434 -14.09 -12.51 3.76
N GLY A 435 -14.06 -13.54 2.91
CA GLY A 435 -13.27 -13.53 1.67
C GLY A 435 -11.92 -14.24 1.79
N LEU A 436 -10.95 -13.87 0.95
CA LEU A 436 -9.63 -14.49 0.87
C LEU A 436 -8.51 -13.43 0.95
N ASN A 437 -7.55 -13.61 1.86
CA ASN A 437 -6.35 -12.75 1.95
C ASN A 437 -6.64 -11.26 2.18
N ASN A 438 -7.68 -10.89 2.92
CA ASN A 438 -7.93 -9.48 3.22
C ASN A 438 -7.19 -9.06 4.50
N GLU A 439 -6.65 -7.84 4.53
CA GLU A 439 -5.95 -7.29 5.71
C GLU A 439 -6.55 -5.93 6.11
N ALA A 440 -7.16 -5.88 7.30
CA ALA A 440 -7.73 -4.67 7.88
C ALA A 440 -6.83 -4.20 9.03
N GLY A 441 -6.03 -3.18 8.75
CA GLY A 441 -5.02 -2.57 9.60
C GLY A 441 -3.60 -2.86 9.13
N ILE A 442 -2.63 -2.15 9.72
CA ILE A 442 -1.20 -2.34 9.43
C ILE A 442 -0.54 -3.20 10.51
N SER A 443 0.48 -3.95 10.11
CA SER A 443 1.36 -4.66 11.04
C SER A 443 2.40 -3.69 11.60
N GLY A 444 2.24 -3.28 12.86
CA GLY A 444 3.14 -2.35 13.53
C GLY A 444 2.84 -2.20 15.02
N PRO A 445 3.68 -1.48 15.77
CA PRO A 445 3.49 -1.26 17.20
C PRO A 445 2.25 -0.42 17.53
N PHE A 446 1.69 0.29 16.54
CA PHE A 446 0.51 1.13 16.68
C PHE A 446 -0.59 0.64 15.74
N PRO A 447 -1.59 -0.11 16.25
CA PRO A 447 -2.73 -0.52 15.44
C PRO A 447 -3.57 0.70 15.03
N VAL A 448 -4.12 0.67 13.82
CA VAL A 448 -5.04 1.71 13.32
C VAL A 448 -6.47 1.44 13.77
N ASP A 449 -7.27 2.49 13.96
CA ASP A 449 -8.63 2.37 14.49
C ASP A 449 -9.66 2.15 13.37
N ALA A 450 -10.57 1.20 13.61
CA ALA A 450 -11.76 0.86 12.82
C ALA A 450 -11.62 0.69 11.29
N PRO A 451 -10.55 0.08 10.73
CA PRO A 451 -10.54 -0.26 9.30
C PRO A 451 -11.57 -1.36 9.00
N THR A 452 -12.29 -1.21 7.89
CA THR A 452 -13.38 -2.13 7.51
C THR A 452 -13.20 -2.68 6.11
N ILE A 453 -13.31 -4.00 5.97
CA ILE A 453 -13.38 -4.70 4.68
C ILE A 453 -14.65 -5.54 4.64
N GLY A 454 -15.56 -5.25 3.70
CA GLY A 454 -16.79 -6.03 3.56
C GLY A 454 -16.54 -7.48 3.11
N GLY A 455 -15.53 -7.70 2.26
CA GLY A 455 -15.08 -9.03 1.82
C GLY A 455 -14.18 -8.95 0.59
N GLY A 456 -14.25 -9.95 -0.29
CA GLY A 456 -13.48 -9.99 -1.54
C GLY A 456 -12.12 -10.68 -1.41
N MET A 457 -11.15 -10.32 -2.26
CA MET A 457 -9.85 -10.98 -2.35
C MET A 457 -8.66 -10.02 -2.36
N ASN A 458 -7.68 -10.23 -1.48
CA ASN A 458 -6.45 -9.41 -1.40
C ASN A 458 -6.72 -7.91 -1.18
N ASN A 459 -7.77 -7.54 -0.46
CA ASN A 459 -8.05 -6.13 -0.13
C ASN A 459 -7.31 -5.71 1.14
N HIS A 460 -6.85 -4.46 1.18
CA HIS A 460 -6.09 -3.89 2.27
C HIS A 460 -6.72 -2.56 2.70
N ALA A 461 -7.04 -2.44 3.98
CA ALA A 461 -7.55 -1.22 4.59
C ALA A 461 -6.57 -0.82 5.69
N GLU A 462 -5.62 0.06 5.36
CA GLU A 462 -4.44 0.38 6.18
C GLU A 462 -4.62 1.68 6.98
N GLY A 463 -5.43 2.61 6.48
CA GLY A 463 -5.68 3.89 7.15
C GLY A 463 -6.68 3.76 8.33
N PRO A 464 -6.61 4.62 9.35
CA PRO A 464 -7.67 4.74 10.34
C PRO A 464 -9.00 5.05 9.66
N TYR A 465 -10.10 4.48 10.16
CA TYR A 465 -11.46 4.61 9.63
C TYR A 465 -11.60 4.30 8.12
N SER A 466 -10.62 3.63 7.52
CA SER A 466 -10.64 3.30 6.10
C SER A 466 -11.66 2.20 5.80
N THR A 467 -12.27 2.26 4.61
CA THR A 467 -13.31 1.32 4.20
C THR A 467 -13.03 0.76 2.82
N VAL A 468 -13.06 -0.56 2.70
CA VAL A 468 -13.13 -1.27 1.41
C VAL A 468 -14.42 -2.09 1.38
N GLY A 469 -15.39 -1.73 0.55
CA GLY A 469 -16.66 -2.45 0.46
C GLY A 469 -16.48 -3.90 -0.02
N GLY A 470 -15.50 -4.16 -0.90
CA GLY A 470 -15.15 -5.50 -1.38
C GLY A 470 -14.27 -5.45 -2.64
N GLY A 471 -14.43 -6.40 -3.54
CA GLY A 471 -13.67 -6.46 -4.80
C GLY A 471 -12.34 -7.21 -4.66
N MET A 472 -11.36 -6.88 -5.51
CA MET A 472 -10.06 -7.55 -5.54
C MET A 472 -8.90 -6.56 -5.58
N GLN A 473 -7.86 -6.79 -4.77
CA GLN A 473 -6.63 -5.98 -4.76
C GLN A 473 -6.86 -4.47 -4.55
N ASN A 474 -7.86 -4.10 -3.77
CA ASN A 474 -8.09 -2.69 -3.41
C ASN A 474 -7.28 -2.32 -2.17
N LEU A 475 -6.78 -1.08 -2.12
CA LEU A 475 -5.87 -0.60 -1.09
C LEU A 475 -6.24 0.82 -0.62
N ALA A 476 -6.84 0.90 0.56
CA ALA A 476 -7.23 2.15 1.21
C ALA A 476 -6.17 2.53 2.28
N LYS A 477 -5.28 3.47 1.96
CA LYS A 477 -4.05 3.76 2.74
C LYS A 477 -4.21 4.86 3.77
N SER A 478 -5.05 5.86 3.48
CA SER A 478 -5.12 7.08 4.29
C SER A 478 -6.30 7.10 5.24
N ASP A 479 -6.26 8.02 6.20
CA ASP A 479 -7.34 8.23 7.15
C ASP A 479 -8.66 8.57 6.43
N HIS A 480 -9.76 7.96 6.88
CA HIS A 480 -11.11 8.08 6.29
C HIS A 480 -11.21 7.73 4.79
N SER A 481 -10.20 7.07 4.21
CA SER A 481 -10.24 6.71 2.79
C SER A 481 -11.28 5.62 2.52
N THR A 482 -11.98 5.72 1.39
CA THR A 482 -13.07 4.81 1.02
C THR A 482 -12.90 4.25 -0.38
N ILE A 483 -13.01 2.93 -0.52
CA ILE A 483 -13.11 2.24 -1.80
C ILE A 483 -14.40 1.41 -1.80
N GLY A 484 -15.36 1.75 -2.66
CA GLY A 484 -16.62 0.99 -2.75
C GLY A 484 -16.42 -0.46 -3.22
N GLY A 485 -15.45 -0.69 -4.12
CA GLY A 485 -15.06 -2.02 -4.60
C GLY A 485 -14.24 -1.96 -5.89
N GLY A 486 -14.37 -2.96 -6.75
CA GLY A 486 -13.66 -3.03 -8.03
C GLY A 486 -12.34 -3.80 -7.99
N TRP A 487 -11.45 -3.55 -8.94
CA TRP A 487 -10.16 -4.25 -9.07
C TRP A 487 -8.96 -3.30 -9.08
N GLY A 488 -8.03 -3.49 -8.13
CA GLY A 488 -6.74 -2.80 -8.16
C GLY A 488 -6.82 -1.29 -7.90
N ASN A 489 -7.78 -0.83 -7.10
CA ASN A 489 -7.95 0.59 -6.81
C ASN A 489 -7.16 1.01 -5.56
N GLU A 490 -6.64 2.23 -5.57
CA GLU A 490 -5.89 2.82 -4.45
C GLU A 490 -6.52 4.15 -4.01
N ALA A 491 -6.71 4.33 -2.71
CA ALA A 491 -7.20 5.57 -2.11
C ALA A 491 -6.24 6.04 -0.99
N GLY A 492 -5.67 7.23 -1.17
CA GLY A 492 -4.62 7.81 -0.33
C GLY A 492 -3.20 7.40 -0.70
N THR A 493 -2.19 8.22 -0.39
CA THR A 493 -0.77 7.86 -0.58
C THR A 493 -0.16 7.13 0.62
N GLY A 494 -0.73 7.29 1.81
CA GLY A 494 -0.19 6.80 3.07
C GLY A 494 1.00 7.64 3.55
N GLY A 495 0.81 8.47 4.58
CA GLY A 495 1.85 9.30 5.19
C GLY A 495 1.26 10.39 6.10
N PRO A 496 2.05 10.97 7.03
CA PRO A 496 1.59 12.08 7.87
C PRO A 496 1.50 13.35 7.02
N GLY A 497 0.33 13.98 6.95
CA GLY A 497 0.25 15.32 6.38
C GLY A 497 -1.08 15.76 5.82
N MET A 498 -1.62 15.14 4.76
CA MET A 498 -2.65 15.82 3.95
C MET A 498 -3.69 14.90 3.26
N ASP A 499 -3.62 13.57 3.37
CA ASP A 499 -4.43 12.68 2.51
C ASP A 499 -5.74 12.17 3.15
N GLU A 500 -6.46 12.99 3.90
CA GLU A 500 -7.72 12.57 4.56
C GLU A 500 -8.86 12.41 3.54
N GLY A 501 -9.66 11.35 3.64
CA GLY A 501 -10.96 11.27 2.97
C GLY A 501 -10.95 10.99 1.46
N ALA A 502 -9.84 10.50 0.90
CA ALA A 502 -9.80 10.10 -0.51
C ALA A 502 -10.85 9.01 -0.81
N THR A 503 -11.65 9.19 -1.87
CA THR A 503 -12.77 8.30 -2.20
C THR A 503 -12.66 7.74 -3.60
N VAL A 504 -12.78 6.41 -3.73
CA VAL A 504 -12.96 5.70 -4.99
C VAL A 504 -14.28 4.93 -4.96
N GLY A 505 -15.25 5.32 -5.79
CA GLY A 505 -16.55 4.63 -5.85
C GLY A 505 -16.43 3.17 -6.33
N GLY A 506 -15.50 2.90 -7.25
CA GLY A 506 -15.19 1.56 -7.75
C GLY A 506 -14.35 1.61 -9.03
N GLY A 507 -14.50 0.62 -9.91
CA GLY A 507 -13.80 0.58 -11.19
C GLY A 507 -12.51 -0.25 -11.15
N GLN A 508 -11.57 0.07 -12.03
CA GLN A 508 -10.36 -0.72 -12.27
C GLN A 508 -9.10 0.14 -12.31
N LEU A 509 -8.06 -0.26 -11.57
CA LEU A 509 -6.72 0.34 -11.61
C LEU A 509 -6.73 1.86 -11.42
N THR A 510 -7.59 2.36 -10.54
CA THR A 510 -7.79 3.78 -10.29
C THR A 510 -7.04 4.24 -9.03
N ARG A 511 -6.54 5.48 -9.01
CA ARG A 511 -5.74 6.03 -7.90
C ARG A 511 -6.21 7.41 -7.47
N ALA A 512 -6.75 7.53 -6.25
CA ALA A 512 -7.12 8.81 -5.65
C ALA A 512 -6.09 9.14 -4.56
N TYR A 513 -5.17 10.07 -4.80
CA TYR A 513 -4.01 10.35 -3.94
C TYR A 513 -4.04 11.71 -3.24
N GLY A 514 -4.70 12.72 -3.81
CA GLY A 514 -4.84 14.00 -3.12
C GLY A 514 -5.78 13.92 -1.91
N GLY A 515 -5.57 14.78 -0.91
CA GLY A 515 -6.48 14.93 0.22
C GLY A 515 -7.89 15.25 -0.25
N TYR A 516 -8.89 14.55 0.25
CA TYR A 516 -10.30 14.70 -0.15
C TYR A 516 -10.54 14.52 -1.67
N SER A 517 -9.62 13.88 -2.39
CA SER A 517 -9.80 13.59 -3.81
C SER A 517 -10.91 12.54 -4.02
N THR A 518 -11.61 12.63 -5.15
CA THR A 518 -12.71 11.73 -5.46
C THR A 518 -12.60 11.17 -6.86
N ILE A 519 -12.75 9.86 -7.00
CA ILE A 519 -12.95 9.20 -8.28
C ILE A 519 -14.19 8.32 -8.23
N SER A 520 -15.25 8.67 -8.96
CA SER A 520 -16.51 7.91 -8.87
C SER A 520 -16.38 6.50 -9.45
N GLY A 521 -15.49 6.28 -10.42
CA GLY A 521 -15.21 4.97 -11.00
C GLY A 521 -14.44 5.03 -12.32
N GLY A 522 -14.61 4.02 -13.17
CA GLY A 522 -13.96 3.93 -14.48
C GLY A 522 -12.67 3.10 -14.47
N GLN A 523 -11.78 3.33 -15.44
CA GLN A 523 -10.55 2.56 -15.59
C GLN A 523 -9.32 3.47 -15.68
N GLN A 524 -8.27 3.17 -14.92
CA GLN A 524 -6.97 3.86 -15.01
C GLN A 524 -7.07 5.38 -14.80
N ASN A 525 -7.98 5.82 -13.92
CA ASN A 525 -8.11 7.22 -13.57
C ASN A 525 -7.18 7.58 -12.40
N THR A 526 -6.74 8.83 -12.34
CA THR A 526 -5.85 9.33 -11.30
C THR A 526 -6.26 10.71 -10.83
N ALA A 527 -6.35 10.91 -9.51
CA ALA A 527 -6.66 12.19 -8.87
C ALA A 527 -5.57 12.50 -7.83
N ASP A 528 -4.53 13.22 -8.24
CA ASP A 528 -3.34 13.51 -7.43
C ASP A 528 -3.47 14.81 -6.62
N GLY A 529 -4.26 15.78 -7.09
CA GLY A 529 -4.39 17.09 -6.42
C GLY A 529 -5.38 17.07 -5.24
N ASP A 530 -5.17 17.95 -4.26
CA ASP A 530 -6.09 18.06 -3.12
C ASP A 530 -7.46 18.53 -3.58
N PHE A 531 -8.54 17.88 -3.13
CA PHE A 531 -9.92 18.09 -3.57
C PHE A 531 -10.13 17.86 -5.08
N ALA A 532 -9.20 17.18 -5.76
CA ALA A 532 -9.34 16.87 -7.18
C ALA A 532 -10.45 15.84 -7.40
N THR A 533 -11.22 16.02 -8.48
CA THR A 533 -12.35 15.13 -8.80
C THR A 533 -12.21 14.54 -10.19
N VAL A 534 -12.39 13.22 -10.33
CA VAL A 534 -12.60 12.55 -11.61
C VAL A 534 -13.94 11.81 -11.57
N CYS A 535 -14.93 12.29 -12.33
CA CYS A 535 -16.27 11.70 -12.27
C CYS A 535 -16.37 10.30 -12.91
N GLY A 536 -15.37 9.86 -13.67
CA GLY A 536 -15.32 8.55 -14.30
C GLY A 536 -14.53 8.52 -15.61
N GLY A 537 -14.83 7.55 -16.47
CA GLY A 537 -14.19 7.40 -17.78
C GLY A 537 -12.90 6.58 -17.73
N THR A 538 -11.99 6.81 -18.68
CA THR A 538 -10.78 5.99 -18.85
C THR A 538 -9.53 6.85 -19.02
N GLN A 539 -8.46 6.57 -18.28
CA GLN A 539 -7.17 7.27 -18.41
C GLN A 539 -7.24 8.78 -18.18
N ASN A 540 -8.09 9.21 -17.24
CA ASN A 540 -8.21 10.62 -16.87
C ASN A 540 -7.29 10.96 -15.70
N ARG A 541 -6.73 12.17 -15.70
CA ARG A 541 -5.80 12.66 -14.68
C ARG A 541 -6.19 14.04 -14.14
N ALA A 542 -6.53 14.15 -12.85
CA ALA A 542 -6.75 15.41 -12.16
C ALA A 542 -5.58 15.65 -11.18
N GLN A 543 -4.64 16.54 -11.51
CA GLN A 543 -3.42 16.75 -10.71
C GLN A 543 -3.33 18.09 -10.00
N GLY A 544 -4.00 19.12 -10.52
CA GLY A 544 -4.03 20.40 -9.82
C GLY A 544 -4.95 20.34 -8.61
N ASP A 545 -4.67 21.16 -7.61
CA ASP A 545 -5.55 21.29 -6.44
C ASP A 545 -6.91 21.84 -6.89
N ARG A 546 -7.98 21.24 -6.40
CA ARG A 546 -9.37 21.54 -6.75
C ARG A 546 -9.63 21.42 -8.26
N SER A 547 -8.81 20.66 -8.98
CA SER A 547 -9.02 20.38 -10.39
C SER A 547 -10.15 19.36 -10.61
N THR A 548 -10.79 19.41 -11.77
CA THR A 548 -11.88 18.50 -12.11
C THR A 548 -11.69 17.91 -13.49
N VAL A 549 -11.87 16.60 -13.59
CA VAL A 549 -12.13 15.92 -14.86
C VAL A 549 -13.56 15.40 -14.86
N ALA A 550 -14.41 15.99 -15.70
CA ALA A 550 -15.83 15.64 -15.75
C ALA A 550 -16.08 14.21 -16.30
N GLY A 551 -15.08 13.60 -16.93
CA GLY A 551 -15.12 12.24 -17.50
C GLY A 551 -14.64 12.20 -18.95
N GLY A 552 -14.82 11.04 -19.59
CA GLY A 552 -14.36 10.78 -20.95
C GLY A 552 -13.06 9.98 -21.00
N HIS A 553 -12.20 10.23 -21.99
CA HIS A 553 -10.98 9.44 -22.22
C HIS A 553 -9.73 10.33 -22.33
N GLY A 554 -8.67 10.02 -21.58
CA GLY A 554 -7.34 10.62 -21.78
C GLY A 554 -7.23 12.09 -21.37
N ASN A 555 -8.14 12.62 -20.54
CA ASN A 555 -8.13 14.04 -20.17
C ASN A 555 -7.16 14.31 -19.02
N SER A 556 -6.57 15.52 -18.99
CA SER A 556 -5.64 15.97 -17.95
C SER A 556 -6.00 17.37 -17.46
N ALA A 557 -6.32 17.51 -16.17
CA ALA A 557 -6.53 18.78 -15.48
C ALA A 557 -5.34 19.02 -14.54
N LEU A 558 -4.29 19.68 -15.05
CA LEU A 558 -3.00 19.82 -14.36
C LEU A 558 -2.89 21.10 -13.53
N GLY A 559 -3.56 22.18 -13.95
CA GLY A 559 -3.56 23.44 -13.23
C GLY A 559 -4.48 23.42 -12.01
N ASN A 560 -4.18 24.21 -11.00
CA ASN A 560 -5.07 24.41 -9.86
C ASN A 560 -6.40 25.02 -10.34
N TYR A 561 -7.52 24.60 -9.78
CA TYR A 561 -8.87 25.04 -10.19
C TYR A 561 -9.19 24.79 -11.69
N SER A 562 -8.49 23.88 -12.36
CA SER A 562 -8.70 23.61 -13.78
C SER A 562 -9.83 22.60 -14.04
N LEU A 563 -10.41 22.65 -15.24
CA LEU A 563 -11.45 21.71 -15.69
C LEU A 563 -11.05 21.10 -17.04
N ALA A 564 -11.06 19.76 -17.12
CA ALA A 564 -10.90 19.04 -18.39
C ALA A 564 -12.08 18.08 -18.65
N ALA A 565 -12.53 17.96 -19.90
CA ALA A 565 -13.63 17.06 -20.26
C ALA A 565 -13.59 16.60 -21.72
N GLY A 566 -14.02 15.35 -21.95
CA GLY A 566 -14.21 14.81 -23.30
C GLY A 566 -13.12 13.83 -23.70
N PHE A 567 -12.42 14.10 -24.80
CA PHE A 567 -11.37 13.21 -25.34
C PHE A 567 -10.03 13.96 -25.48
N ASN A 568 -9.01 13.52 -24.74
CA ASN A 568 -7.66 14.10 -24.76
C ASN A 568 -7.59 15.61 -24.46
N ALA A 569 -8.48 16.13 -23.61
CA ALA A 569 -8.46 17.54 -23.18
C ALA A 569 -7.34 17.81 -22.16
N ARG A 570 -6.53 18.87 -22.35
CA ARG A 570 -5.41 19.22 -21.45
C ARG A 570 -5.49 20.63 -20.87
N ALA A 571 -6.04 20.75 -19.66
CA ALA A 571 -6.09 21.99 -18.89
C ALA A 571 -4.80 22.15 -18.06
N ASN A 572 -3.74 22.61 -18.70
CA ASN A 572 -2.36 22.61 -18.18
C ASN A 572 -2.06 23.73 -17.17
N HIS A 573 -2.86 24.80 -17.15
CA HIS A 573 -2.57 25.99 -16.36
C HIS A 573 -3.69 26.29 -15.35
N ASP A 574 -3.36 27.02 -14.30
CA ASP A 574 -4.31 27.37 -13.24
C ASP A 574 -5.54 28.09 -13.79
N GLY A 575 -6.72 27.74 -13.28
CA GLY A 575 -8.02 28.29 -13.69
C GLY A 575 -8.40 28.02 -15.15
N SER A 576 -7.67 27.16 -15.87
CA SER A 576 -7.98 26.87 -17.27
C SER A 576 -9.12 25.85 -17.41
N VAL A 577 -9.91 26.00 -18.48
CA VAL A 577 -11.02 25.11 -18.83
C VAL A 577 -10.77 24.57 -20.23
N VAL A 578 -10.72 23.25 -20.41
CA VAL A 578 -10.52 22.62 -21.72
C VAL A 578 -11.59 21.56 -21.95
N ILE A 579 -12.45 21.76 -22.94
CA ILE A 579 -13.52 20.81 -23.29
C ILE A 579 -13.37 20.42 -24.75
N VAL A 580 -13.29 19.12 -24.99
CA VAL A 580 -13.07 18.55 -26.33
C VAL A 580 -14.19 17.58 -26.70
N ALA A 581 -15.04 18.01 -27.62
CA ALA A 581 -16.11 17.20 -28.21
C ALA A 581 -15.67 16.62 -29.56
N THR A 582 -15.06 15.44 -29.52
CA THR A 582 -14.63 14.68 -30.71
C THR A 582 -14.86 13.18 -30.51
N ASN A 583 -14.99 12.45 -31.62
CA ASN A 583 -15.03 11.00 -31.70
C ASN A 583 -13.84 10.42 -32.50
N SER A 584 -12.89 11.27 -32.91
CA SER A 584 -11.73 10.86 -33.70
C SER A 584 -10.49 10.83 -32.80
N GLY A 585 -9.63 9.82 -32.99
CA GLY A 585 -8.41 9.63 -32.22
C GLY A 585 -7.40 10.73 -32.53
N ILE A 586 -7.57 11.89 -31.91
CA ILE A 586 -6.66 13.02 -32.07
C ILE A 586 -5.45 12.80 -31.16
N ASP A 587 -4.26 13.11 -31.67
CA ASP A 587 -3.03 13.12 -30.88
C ASP A 587 -3.24 13.90 -29.59
N ALA A 588 -2.82 13.27 -28.49
CA ALA A 588 -3.04 13.73 -27.12
C ALA A 588 -2.51 15.16 -26.86
N ASP A 589 -1.64 15.68 -27.75
CA ASP A 589 -1.00 16.99 -27.64
C ASP A 589 -1.76 18.15 -28.31
N SER A 590 -2.84 17.89 -29.06
CA SER A 590 -3.40 18.89 -29.99
C SER A 590 -4.27 19.98 -29.35
N THR A 591 -4.96 19.69 -28.23
CA THR A 591 -5.92 20.64 -27.64
C THR A 591 -5.61 20.87 -26.17
N ARG A 592 -5.01 22.02 -25.88
CA ARG A 592 -4.51 22.37 -24.55
C ARG A 592 -4.61 23.86 -24.26
N SER A 593 -4.73 24.23 -22.99
CA SER A 593 -4.53 25.62 -22.55
C SER A 593 -3.09 26.07 -22.81
N GLY A 594 -2.88 27.29 -23.30
CA GLY A 594 -1.55 27.89 -23.50
C GLY A 594 -1.10 28.82 -22.39
N GLN A 595 -2.01 29.26 -21.52
CA GLN A 595 -1.74 30.18 -20.40
C GLN A 595 -2.78 30.03 -19.28
N VAL A 596 -2.51 30.65 -18.13
CA VAL A 596 -3.38 30.71 -16.96
C VAL A 596 -4.73 31.37 -17.30
N GLY A 597 -5.82 30.84 -16.74
CA GLY A 597 -7.17 31.40 -16.87
C GLY A 597 -7.83 31.22 -18.23
N GLN A 598 -7.23 30.44 -19.14
CA GLN A 598 -7.76 30.28 -20.50
C GLN A 598 -8.88 29.25 -20.58
N MET A 599 -9.95 29.58 -21.31
CA MET A 599 -10.94 28.61 -21.77
C MET A 599 -10.65 28.18 -23.22
N VAL A 600 -10.52 26.89 -23.45
CA VAL A 600 -10.29 26.28 -24.77
C VAL A 600 -11.41 25.28 -25.05
N LEU A 601 -12.21 25.57 -26.07
CA LEU A 601 -13.31 24.72 -26.51
C LEU A 601 -13.01 24.20 -27.90
N ARG A 602 -13.08 22.88 -28.07
CA ARG A 602 -12.98 22.25 -29.39
C ARG A 602 -14.20 21.37 -29.62
N ALA A 603 -14.82 21.54 -30.77
CA ALA A 603 -15.81 20.62 -31.32
C ALA A 603 -15.51 20.41 -32.80
N ASP A 604 -15.40 19.15 -33.25
CA ASP A 604 -15.22 18.87 -34.68
C ASP A 604 -16.49 19.17 -35.51
N GLY A 605 -17.64 19.30 -34.82
CA GLY A 605 -18.90 19.78 -35.39
C GLY A 605 -18.97 21.31 -35.41
N ASN A 606 -19.78 21.87 -34.51
CA ASN A 606 -19.99 23.31 -34.37
C ASN A 606 -20.21 23.70 -32.89
N PHE A 607 -19.94 24.96 -32.57
CA PHE A 607 -20.29 25.57 -31.28
C PHE A 607 -21.58 26.38 -31.46
N TYR A 608 -22.66 25.92 -30.82
CA TYR A 608 -23.99 26.52 -30.96
C TYR A 608 -24.41 27.20 -29.66
N LEU A 609 -24.72 28.49 -29.76
CA LEU A 609 -25.23 29.30 -28.65
C LEU A 609 -26.67 29.71 -28.97
N THR A 610 -27.61 29.41 -28.08
CA THR A 610 -29.02 29.75 -28.25
C THR A 610 -29.64 30.22 -26.94
N ASN A 611 -30.60 31.13 -27.06
CA ASN A 611 -31.53 31.54 -25.99
C ASN A 611 -32.96 31.03 -26.25
N THR A 612 -33.14 30.19 -27.27
CA THR A 612 -34.41 29.57 -27.66
C THR A 612 -34.32 28.05 -27.49
N SER A 613 -35.47 27.36 -27.47
CA SER A 613 -35.53 25.89 -27.39
C SER A 613 -35.23 25.19 -28.73
N GLU A 614 -34.52 25.86 -29.65
CA GLU A 614 -34.24 25.35 -30.98
C GLU A 614 -33.12 24.31 -30.98
N LYS A 615 -33.24 23.33 -31.88
CA LYS A 615 -32.23 22.29 -32.07
C LYS A 615 -31.01 22.87 -32.77
N ALA A 616 -29.81 22.48 -32.30
CA ALA A 616 -28.57 22.83 -32.97
C ALA A 616 -28.59 22.42 -34.46
N PRO A 617 -28.24 23.33 -35.38
CA PRO A 617 -28.27 23.06 -36.81
C PRO A 617 -27.19 22.04 -37.21
N GLY A 618 -27.52 21.16 -38.15
CA GLY A 618 -26.57 20.20 -38.72
C GLY A 618 -25.61 20.85 -39.71
N GLY A 619 -24.29 20.63 -39.56
CA GLY A 619 -23.24 21.08 -40.49
C GLY A 619 -21.97 21.59 -39.80
N THR A 620 -20.80 21.43 -40.44
CA THR A 620 -19.47 21.72 -39.86
C THR A 620 -18.77 22.98 -40.40
N SER A 621 -19.42 23.74 -41.30
CA SER A 621 -18.83 24.94 -41.93
C SER A 621 -18.93 26.22 -41.06
N LYS A 622 -19.63 26.13 -39.93
CA LYS A 622 -19.91 27.24 -39.02
C LYS A 622 -19.31 26.91 -37.66
N PHE A 623 -18.23 27.59 -37.28
CA PHE A 623 -17.59 27.37 -35.99
C PHE A 623 -18.46 27.87 -34.84
N LEU A 624 -18.97 29.10 -34.92
CA LEU A 624 -19.97 29.64 -34.00
C LEU A 624 -21.24 29.96 -34.77
N ASN A 625 -22.40 29.52 -34.26
CA ASN A 625 -23.68 29.78 -34.90
C ASN A 625 -24.72 30.27 -33.87
N THR A 626 -25.47 31.29 -34.26
CA THR A 626 -26.51 31.95 -33.45
C THR A 626 -27.91 31.56 -33.93
N SER A 627 -28.93 31.69 -33.08
CA SER A 627 -30.33 31.44 -33.45
C SER A 627 -30.87 32.40 -34.53
N THR A 628 -30.26 33.58 -34.69
CA THR A 628 -30.64 34.57 -35.73
C THR A 628 -30.04 34.26 -37.11
N GLY A 629 -29.26 33.18 -37.20
CA GLY A 629 -28.62 32.71 -38.43
C GLY A 629 -27.25 33.32 -38.74
N ALA A 630 -26.82 34.34 -37.97
CA ALA A 630 -25.47 34.90 -38.10
C ALA A 630 -24.45 33.92 -37.54
N TYR A 631 -23.28 33.83 -38.17
CA TYR A 631 -22.30 32.80 -37.84
C TYR A 631 -20.85 33.23 -38.09
N LEU A 632 -19.93 32.61 -37.35
CA LEU A 632 -18.50 32.65 -37.62
C LEU A 632 -18.13 31.43 -38.47
N THR A 633 -17.56 31.64 -39.65
CA THR A 633 -17.07 30.54 -40.49
C THR A 633 -15.90 29.83 -39.81
N THR A 634 -15.63 28.58 -40.21
CA THR A 634 -14.41 27.87 -39.78
C THR A 634 -13.12 28.61 -40.17
N GLY A 635 -13.16 29.48 -41.18
CA GLY A 635 -12.06 30.35 -41.60
C GLY A 635 -11.94 31.68 -40.83
N GLY A 636 -12.78 31.92 -39.82
CA GLY A 636 -12.71 33.12 -38.96
C GLY A 636 -13.42 34.36 -39.51
N THR A 637 -14.30 34.21 -40.51
CA THR A 637 -15.09 35.32 -41.06
C THR A 637 -16.46 35.39 -40.38
N TRP A 638 -16.80 36.54 -39.81
CA TRP A 638 -18.17 36.80 -39.35
C TRP A 638 -19.09 37.04 -40.54
N THR A 639 -20.18 36.27 -40.62
CA THR A 639 -21.19 36.37 -41.67
C THR A 639 -22.53 36.71 -41.06
N ASN A 640 -23.08 37.87 -41.43
CA ASN A 640 -24.41 38.29 -41.03
C ASN A 640 -25.49 37.57 -41.86
N SER A 641 -26.63 37.27 -41.24
CA SER A 641 -27.84 36.85 -41.95
C SER A 641 -28.34 37.98 -42.85
N SER A 642 -28.46 37.73 -44.16
CA SER A 642 -29.00 38.71 -45.10
C SER A 642 -29.85 38.03 -46.18
N ASP A 643 -30.91 37.37 -45.75
CA ASP A 643 -31.96 36.85 -46.63
C ASP A 643 -33.10 37.88 -46.75
N ARG A 644 -33.72 37.99 -47.93
CA ARG A 644 -34.93 38.81 -48.12
C ARG A 644 -36.10 38.25 -47.33
N ASP A 645 -36.18 36.92 -47.16
CA ASP A 645 -37.26 36.26 -46.41
C ASP A 645 -37.10 36.43 -44.88
N LEU A 646 -35.90 36.81 -44.42
CA LEU A 646 -35.62 37.16 -43.02
C LEU A 646 -35.80 38.65 -42.72
N LYS A 647 -36.18 39.46 -43.71
CA LYS A 647 -36.26 40.93 -43.61
C LYS A 647 -37.65 41.42 -44.05
N GLU A 648 -38.13 42.45 -43.39
CA GLU A 648 -39.42 43.09 -43.70
C GLU A 648 -39.28 44.62 -43.74
N ASN A 649 -40.35 45.32 -44.12
CA ASN A 649 -40.41 46.79 -44.14
C ASN A 649 -39.38 47.49 -45.05
N PHE A 650 -39.12 46.95 -46.23
CA PHE A 650 -38.21 47.57 -47.21
C PHE A 650 -38.71 48.95 -47.67
N GLN A 651 -37.88 49.98 -47.49
CA GLN A 651 -38.12 51.35 -47.96
C GLN A 651 -37.00 51.82 -48.89
N GLY A 652 -37.33 52.67 -49.86
CA GLY A 652 -36.32 53.31 -50.73
C GLY A 652 -35.59 54.44 -50.00
N ILE A 653 -34.33 54.68 -50.36
CA ILE A 653 -33.49 55.73 -49.78
C ILE A 653 -33.33 56.87 -50.80
N ASP A 654 -33.50 58.13 -50.39
CA ASP A 654 -33.13 59.29 -51.21
C ASP A 654 -31.62 59.49 -51.18
N GLY A 655 -30.96 59.17 -52.29
CA GLY A 655 -29.50 59.26 -52.40
C GLY A 655 -28.94 60.68 -52.21
N ARG A 656 -29.69 61.74 -52.59
CA ARG A 656 -29.20 63.12 -52.45
C ARG A 656 -29.17 63.54 -50.99
N GLU A 657 -30.26 63.26 -50.26
CA GLU A 657 -30.33 63.48 -48.82
C GLU A 657 -29.25 62.67 -48.09
N LEU A 658 -29.08 61.40 -48.47
CA LEU A 658 -28.06 60.54 -47.89
C LEU A 658 -26.64 61.11 -48.10
N LEU A 659 -26.33 61.68 -49.27
CA LEU A 659 -25.01 62.29 -49.50
C LEU A 659 -24.79 63.54 -48.64
N GLU A 660 -25.82 64.35 -48.44
CA GLU A 660 -25.73 65.49 -47.51
C GLU A 660 -25.51 65.01 -46.07
N GLN A 661 -26.14 63.91 -45.66
CA GLN A 661 -25.95 63.28 -44.35
C GLN A 661 -24.54 62.70 -44.21
N VAL A 662 -24.04 61.97 -45.20
CA VAL A 662 -22.66 61.43 -45.23
C VAL A 662 -21.62 62.55 -45.18
N ALA A 663 -21.86 63.67 -45.86
CA ALA A 663 -20.96 64.83 -45.81
C ALA A 663 -20.86 65.46 -44.41
N ARG A 664 -21.85 65.25 -43.54
CA ARG A 664 -21.85 65.71 -42.14
C ARG A 664 -21.28 64.69 -41.16
N LEU A 665 -21.00 63.47 -41.63
CA LEU A 665 -20.54 62.39 -40.77
C LEU A 665 -19.12 62.67 -40.24
N PRO A 666 -18.94 62.77 -38.91
CA PRO A 666 -17.63 63.04 -38.35
C PRO A 666 -16.67 61.87 -38.60
N ILE A 667 -15.56 62.13 -39.29
CA ILE A 667 -14.46 61.18 -39.41
C ILE A 667 -13.37 61.59 -38.43
N THR A 668 -13.32 60.90 -37.30
CA THR A 668 -12.34 61.17 -36.24
C THR A 668 -11.38 60.00 -36.08
N ARG A 669 -10.20 60.28 -35.52
CA ARG A 669 -9.29 59.25 -35.03
C ARG A 669 -9.57 59.03 -33.55
N TRP A 670 -9.60 57.78 -33.14
CA TRP A 670 -9.86 57.40 -31.76
C TRP A 670 -9.11 56.11 -31.43
N ASN A 671 -8.93 55.86 -30.14
CA ASN A 671 -8.38 54.64 -29.60
C ASN A 671 -9.39 54.05 -28.62
N ASP A 672 -9.46 52.73 -28.55
CA ASP A 672 -10.25 52.09 -27.51
C ASP A 672 -9.62 52.33 -26.14
N LYS A 673 -10.46 52.56 -25.12
CA LYS A 673 -9.97 52.83 -23.75
C LYS A 673 -9.31 51.60 -23.12
N VAL A 674 -9.63 50.41 -23.62
CA VAL A 674 -9.16 49.11 -23.09
C VAL A 674 -8.03 48.51 -23.92
N GLU A 675 -7.73 49.09 -25.08
CA GLU A 675 -6.64 48.67 -25.96
C GLU A 675 -5.39 49.51 -25.69
N ASP A 676 -4.25 49.07 -26.21
CA ASP A 676 -3.02 49.85 -26.18
C ASP A 676 -3.25 51.23 -26.86
N LYS A 677 -2.70 52.29 -26.26
CA LYS A 677 -2.86 53.67 -26.74
C LYS A 677 -2.20 53.90 -28.10
N ASP A 678 -1.26 53.04 -28.49
CA ASP A 678 -0.61 53.12 -29.79
C ASP A 678 -1.48 52.56 -30.93
N ILE A 679 -2.58 51.86 -30.61
CA ILE A 679 -3.52 51.35 -31.60
C ILE A 679 -4.59 52.40 -31.86
N THR A 680 -4.53 53.01 -33.05
CA THR A 680 -5.44 54.08 -33.48
C THR A 680 -6.37 53.58 -34.58
N HIS A 681 -7.65 53.84 -34.40
CA HIS A 681 -8.72 53.59 -35.36
C HIS A 681 -9.17 54.90 -36.01
N ILE A 682 -9.85 54.82 -37.15
CA ILE A 682 -10.41 55.98 -37.85
C ILE A 682 -11.82 55.69 -38.34
N GLY A 683 -12.74 56.58 -38.03
CA GLY A 683 -14.13 56.48 -38.47
C GLY A 683 -15.11 57.15 -37.51
N PRO A 684 -16.40 57.15 -37.87
CA PRO A 684 -17.48 57.63 -37.00
C PRO A 684 -17.75 56.64 -35.87
N VAL A 685 -18.40 57.10 -34.81
CA VAL A 685 -18.86 56.24 -33.69
C VAL A 685 -20.36 55.92 -33.82
N ALA A 686 -20.86 54.96 -33.03
CA ALA A 686 -22.27 54.55 -33.06
C ALA A 686 -23.25 55.72 -32.84
N GLN A 687 -22.89 56.67 -31.96
CA GLN A 687 -23.67 57.88 -31.70
C GLN A 687 -23.84 58.73 -32.97
N ASP A 688 -22.80 58.84 -33.80
CA ASP A 688 -22.85 59.64 -35.04
C ASP A 688 -23.81 58.99 -36.04
N PHE A 689 -23.75 57.65 -36.17
CA PHE A 689 -24.65 56.91 -37.05
C PHE A 689 -26.11 56.99 -36.60
N LEU A 690 -26.36 56.84 -35.30
CA LEU A 690 -27.71 56.96 -34.74
C LEU A 690 -28.26 58.38 -34.90
N ALA A 691 -27.44 59.41 -34.63
CA ALA A 691 -27.87 60.81 -34.71
C ALA A 691 -28.14 61.28 -36.14
N ILE A 692 -27.37 60.80 -37.13
CA ILE A 692 -27.47 61.27 -38.52
C ILE A 692 -28.42 60.39 -39.35
N PHE A 693 -28.37 59.07 -39.20
CA PHE A 693 -29.10 58.13 -40.05
C PHE A 693 -30.21 57.36 -39.32
N GLY A 694 -30.27 57.41 -37.98
CA GLY A 694 -31.27 56.69 -37.20
C GLY A 694 -31.13 55.16 -37.23
N VAL A 695 -29.95 54.65 -37.57
CA VAL A 695 -29.64 53.21 -37.63
C VAL A 695 -28.88 52.78 -36.37
N GLY A 696 -28.97 51.49 -36.04
CA GLY A 696 -28.46 50.92 -34.79
C GLY A 696 -29.56 50.66 -33.77
N SER A 697 -29.30 49.75 -32.82
CA SER A 697 -30.25 49.42 -31.74
C SER A 697 -30.16 50.37 -30.55
N ASP A 698 -29.02 51.04 -30.37
CA ASP A 698 -28.75 52.02 -29.32
C ASP A 698 -27.64 52.98 -29.75
N ASP A 699 -27.26 53.89 -28.86
CA ASP A 699 -26.22 54.90 -29.11
C ASP A 699 -24.79 54.38 -28.89
N LYS A 700 -24.58 53.09 -28.59
CA LYS A 700 -23.28 52.52 -28.22
C LYS A 700 -22.80 51.43 -29.17
N THR A 701 -23.70 50.84 -29.94
CA THR A 701 -23.42 49.71 -30.81
C THR A 701 -23.96 49.95 -32.21
N ILE A 702 -23.25 49.44 -33.22
CA ILE A 702 -23.68 49.54 -34.62
C ILE A 702 -23.32 48.26 -35.37
N SER A 703 -24.21 47.82 -36.26
CA SER A 703 -23.96 46.67 -37.12
C SER A 703 -23.01 47.06 -38.26
N THR A 704 -22.11 46.17 -38.64
CA THR A 704 -21.22 46.40 -39.79
C THR A 704 -21.97 46.48 -41.13
N ILE A 705 -23.23 46.02 -41.19
CA ILE A 705 -24.08 46.12 -42.38
C ILE A 705 -24.53 47.56 -42.63
N ASP A 706 -24.78 48.35 -41.59
CA ASP A 706 -25.39 49.68 -41.76
C ASP A 706 -24.43 50.66 -42.44
N PRO A 707 -23.16 50.83 -41.98
CA PRO A 707 -22.18 51.65 -42.69
C PRO A 707 -21.92 51.18 -44.12
N ALA A 708 -21.93 49.86 -44.36
CA ALA A 708 -21.75 49.30 -45.71
C ALA A 708 -22.93 49.65 -46.63
N GLY A 709 -24.17 49.54 -46.13
CA GLY A 709 -25.37 49.94 -46.86
C GLY A 709 -25.38 51.43 -47.20
N ILE A 710 -25.05 52.28 -46.23
CA ILE A 710 -24.92 53.74 -46.41
C ILE A 710 -23.86 54.05 -47.46
N ALA A 711 -22.67 53.43 -47.36
CA ALA A 711 -21.59 53.65 -48.31
C ALA A 711 -21.98 53.24 -49.74
N LEU A 712 -22.63 52.09 -49.93
CA LEU A 712 -23.09 51.64 -51.24
C LEU A 712 -24.13 52.59 -51.85
N ALA A 713 -25.11 53.03 -51.05
CA ALA A 713 -26.12 53.98 -51.50
C ALA A 713 -25.52 55.36 -51.84
N ALA A 714 -24.56 55.84 -51.04
CA ALA A 714 -23.81 57.06 -51.33
C ALA A 714 -22.99 56.94 -52.63
N ILE A 715 -22.30 55.82 -52.85
CA ILE A 715 -21.53 55.56 -54.09
C ILE A 715 -22.46 55.54 -55.31
N GLN A 716 -23.64 54.90 -55.20
CA GLN A 716 -24.61 54.88 -56.29
C GLN A 716 -25.07 56.29 -56.67
N GLU A 717 -25.37 57.14 -55.70
CA GLU A 717 -25.75 58.53 -55.98
C GLU A 717 -24.56 59.36 -56.51
N LEU A 718 -23.35 59.17 -55.97
CA LEU A 718 -22.14 59.84 -56.49
C LEU A 718 -21.88 59.48 -57.96
N LEU A 719 -22.03 58.21 -58.32
CA LEU A 719 -21.88 57.75 -59.70
C LEU A 719 -22.93 58.42 -60.61
N LYS A 720 -24.17 58.48 -60.16
CA LYS A 720 -25.27 59.15 -60.89
C LYS A 720 -24.98 60.63 -61.09
N GLN A 721 -24.54 61.34 -60.05
CA GLN A 721 -24.16 62.75 -60.16
C GLN A 721 -22.91 62.94 -61.06
N SER A 722 -21.94 62.02 -61.01
CA SER A 722 -20.76 62.06 -61.88
C SER A 722 -21.16 61.90 -63.34
N GLN A 723 -22.00 60.93 -63.67
CA GLN A 723 -22.50 60.72 -65.04
C GLN A 723 -23.28 61.94 -65.55
N GLN A 724 -24.14 62.52 -64.71
CA GLN A 724 -24.85 63.75 -65.05
C GLN A 724 -23.90 64.93 -65.32
N LYS A 725 -22.85 65.07 -64.51
CA LYS A 725 -21.82 66.09 -64.72
C LYS A 725 -21.02 65.83 -65.99
N THR A 726 -20.62 64.59 -66.28
CA THR A 726 -19.92 64.23 -67.52
C THR A 726 -20.77 64.54 -68.75
N ALA A 727 -22.04 64.13 -68.76
CA ALA A 727 -22.95 64.45 -69.85
C ALA A 727 -23.13 65.97 -70.03
N ARG A 728 -23.13 66.72 -68.93
CA ARG A 728 -23.18 68.19 -68.99
C ARG A 728 -21.90 68.80 -69.54
N VAL A 729 -20.73 68.24 -69.21
CA VAL A 729 -19.43 68.66 -69.77
C VAL A 729 -19.41 68.39 -71.27
N GLU A 730 -19.78 67.18 -71.72
CA GLU A 730 -19.87 66.84 -73.15
C GLU A 730 -20.83 67.79 -73.89
N GLN A 731 -21.97 68.11 -73.28
CA GLN A 731 -22.92 69.07 -73.86
C GLN A 731 -22.31 70.48 -73.96
N LEU A 732 -21.57 70.93 -72.95
CA LEU A 732 -20.90 72.23 -72.96
C LEU A 732 -19.75 72.28 -73.97
N GLU A 733 -18.98 71.20 -74.10
CA GLU A 733 -17.92 71.05 -75.11
C GLU A 733 -18.49 71.11 -76.53
N ALA A 734 -19.59 70.40 -76.80
CA ALA A 734 -20.30 70.49 -78.08
C ALA A 734 -20.79 71.92 -78.38
N GLN A 735 -21.30 72.63 -77.36
CA GLN A 735 -21.70 74.04 -77.50
C GLN A 735 -20.51 74.97 -77.78
N MET A 736 -19.34 74.70 -77.19
CA MET A 736 -18.13 75.48 -77.47
C MET A 736 -17.61 75.23 -78.89
N GLU A 737 -17.58 73.99 -79.36
CA GLU A 737 -17.20 73.65 -80.74
C GLU A 737 -18.13 74.32 -81.76
N GLU A 738 -19.44 74.34 -81.48
CA GLU A 738 -20.43 75.04 -82.31
C GLU A 738 -20.16 76.55 -82.34
N MET A 739 -19.88 77.17 -81.20
CA MET A 739 -19.55 78.59 -81.10
C MET A 739 -18.23 78.92 -81.83
N GLU A 740 -17.21 78.06 -81.72
CA GLU A 740 -15.93 78.22 -82.43
C GLU A 740 -16.10 78.10 -83.95
N MET A 741 -16.92 77.17 -84.43
CA MET A 741 -17.31 77.11 -85.85
C MET A 741 -18.02 78.38 -86.30
N LEU A 742 -18.94 78.91 -85.49
CA LEU A 742 -19.66 80.13 -85.82
C LEU A 742 -18.72 81.35 -85.90
N MET A 743 -17.74 81.45 -84.98
CA MET A 743 -16.69 82.48 -85.03
C MET A 743 -15.79 82.33 -86.25
N ARG A 744 -15.40 81.10 -86.65
CA ARG A 744 -14.64 80.86 -87.89
C ARG A 744 -15.42 81.29 -89.12
N GLN A 745 -16.72 80.96 -89.21
CA GLN A 745 -17.58 81.39 -90.31
C GLN A 745 -17.72 82.91 -90.37
N LEU A 746 -17.82 83.59 -89.23
CA LEU A 746 -17.84 85.06 -89.16
C LEU A 746 -16.50 85.69 -89.58
N LEU A 747 -15.37 85.08 -89.23
CA LEU A 747 -14.04 85.52 -89.65
C LEU A 747 -13.82 85.33 -91.16
N GLU A 748 -14.29 84.22 -91.74
CA GLU A 748 -14.28 83.98 -93.19
C GLU A 748 -15.23 84.93 -93.94
N ALA A 749 -16.39 85.25 -93.38
CA ALA A 749 -17.29 86.26 -93.94
C ALA A 749 -16.68 87.67 -93.91
N ARG A 750 -15.83 87.97 -92.92
CA ARG A 750 -15.11 89.24 -92.79
C ARG A 750 -13.92 89.36 -93.75
N SER A 751 -13.18 88.28 -93.99
CA SER A 751 -12.09 88.25 -94.99
C SER A 751 -12.61 88.28 -96.43
N GLY A 752 -13.81 87.75 -96.69
CA GLY A 752 -14.50 87.90 -97.97
C GLY A 752 -15.00 89.33 -98.26
N ALA A 753 -15.20 90.15 -97.22
CA ALA A 753 -15.65 91.54 -97.35
C ALA A 753 -14.50 92.55 -97.62
N GLU A 754 -13.25 92.22 -97.26
CA GLU A 754 -12.08 93.08 -97.51
C GLU A 754 -11.45 92.89 -98.91
N GLY A 755 -11.83 91.85 -99.66
CA GLY A 755 -11.37 91.61 -101.04
C GLY A 755 -12.14 92.36 -102.16
N LYS A 756 -13.11 93.22 -101.80
CA LYS A 756 -13.84 94.10 -102.73
C LYS A 756 -13.75 95.56 -102.30
N LYS A 757 -12.56 96.14 -102.36
CA LYS A 757 -12.37 97.58 -102.57
C LYS A 757 -11.15 97.84 -103.43
#